data_AF-A0AAD6DQD0-F1
#
_entry.id   AF-A0AAD6DQD0-F1
#
_cell.length_a   1.000
_cell.length_b   1.000
_cell.length_c   1.000
_cell.angle_alpha   90.00
_cell.angle_beta   90.00
_cell.angle_gamma   90.00
#
_symmetry.space_group_name_H-M   'P 1'
#
loop_
_entity.id
_entity.type
_entity.pdbx_description
1 polymer ?
#
loop_
_entity_poly.entity_id
_entity_poly.type
_entity_poly.pdbx_seq_one_letter_code
_entity_poly.pdbx_strand_id
1 'polypeptide(L)'
;MTHSEARDLLDHFRQDAVVTEQYTIHVELQIDRNQRRRQVEIETRWTRDRIIGSGAFGDVWLESKQRLEEDGRAMRAVKVISKRRMQDWRIDYEKELLALAKFSKRSYQQENVLVEFFGWYEDKSHLYISMEYFELGDLSQHISSSLSEEDVKQITTDLLHGLRIVHQEKFAHRDLKPKNIFVVQKPPVSCWWVKIGDFGISKRARGDTELHTEIGTALYKAPEISGYYESTKNLYGYDQAVDMWSLGCVVFELLTQTVPFEDALSILKFCDGKLPFPEDELLLKVGLEGTAFVRSLIQANPRHRLTASDALESPWIIQENQLRPALSDIHDLKIEEKEDILRMAARTGDMNKVQHLLNQGVDINAVDAQNQTALNLASYNGQTKVAEYLMQNDASFQILNLEGNSPWHSAVMNSRPEIIRLFVRERFETYAKNNDGYTPLGLAIIEGHLELIKLFLQSGARIKEKKAECCLNLAVIAGKTETVQLLLKGSTGFVAASKSCRISALVLAAAFGRQVIFHLLAETIGCDVKNEDGLTPLIIAAATGQQEMVEYLLLGTHLNDVVVADSSSEFASDAISCLLRPRLQSSKPLNDYGFTPLDAACRTGRLPIVQLLLQHGADPNVANLTGFIPLHQAIYGIHPETVRLLLETGSDPYAVNIKGMTPLHCAAVGGDIDIIKSLLELGATLQSDSTGRNALHKCARYGHIEALKLLLAKFDKDANESNRFGVTLLHAAAENGSIDTVKFLVRKGANVNAASIDKWTPLHNAASKGHIDIVAFLIDNGASINIKSGSGITPLHDAASTGQTSTIKFLLNRGAHLNELSSQHETPLYLAVRHGHFHAAQLLLKRNPDLTVKTNENEITLQRAIASGSIEISRLLLEKGADRHFYDHMRLTPLMYSLQFTDRKMTRPRVDDAVLSVDGKTALQVAICWGNLDGVEGLLKKGVDPNSNSSTYSLSPLYLAADAKSVNMVRLLLGVGAHDTTRNRATLNVAILKGPPKIVELLLDKGTDANADMSESGLKPLHKASFLGNVEAVRLLLAAGADIHLADTWGYTALHHAVQYNRSKVVEVLLELGADAGRRSKNGVSALDLASQGGRRASMNVFKSRGFIVEGGHS
;
A
#
# COMPACT_ATOMS: atom_id res chain seq x y z
N MET A 1 -0.48 12.72 -7.27
CA MET A 1 0.17 12.42 -5.97
C MET A 1 -0.91 12.05 -4.96
N THR A 2 -0.78 10.92 -4.27
CA THR A 2 -1.72 10.51 -3.21
C THR A 2 -1.56 11.37 -1.95
N HIS A 3 -2.57 11.41 -1.06
CA HIS A 3 -2.45 12.13 0.22
C HIS A 3 -1.31 11.57 1.09
N SER A 4 -0.97 10.29 0.95
CA SER A 4 0.18 9.68 1.61
C SER A 4 1.49 10.26 1.08
N GLU A 5 1.66 10.30 -0.24
CA GLU A 5 2.86 10.84 -0.88
C GLU A 5 3.08 12.34 -0.57
N ALA A 6 2.00 13.12 -0.46
CA ALA A 6 2.06 14.53 -0.04
C ALA A 6 2.67 14.68 1.35
N ARG A 7 2.20 13.84 2.27
CA ARG A 7 2.61 13.85 3.67
C ARG A 7 4.05 13.35 3.83
N ASP A 8 4.39 12.29 3.11
CA ASP A 8 5.76 11.75 3.10
C ASP A 8 6.76 12.78 2.54
N LEU A 9 6.36 13.57 1.53
CA LEU A 9 7.18 14.64 0.98
C LEU A 9 7.34 15.82 1.96
N LEU A 10 6.27 16.20 2.66
CA LEU A 10 6.34 17.25 3.68
C LEU A 10 7.16 16.84 4.91
N ASP A 11 7.03 15.59 5.34
CA ASP A 11 7.82 15.02 6.43
C ASP A 11 9.31 14.91 6.02
N HIS A 12 9.61 14.67 4.73
CA HIS A 12 10.99 14.67 4.22
C HIS A 12 11.71 16.02 4.39
N PHE A 13 11.00 17.14 4.21
CA PHE A 13 11.56 18.50 4.36
C PHE A 13 11.36 19.11 5.76
N ARG A 14 10.73 18.39 6.68
CA ARG A 14 10.53 18.84 8.06
C ARG A 14 11.83 18.69 8.86
N GLN A 15 12.26 19.77 9.48
CA GLN A 15 13.47 19.82 10.30
C GLN A 15 13.11 19.96 11.78
N ASP A 16 13.83 19.27 12.65
CA ASP A 16 13.78 19.51 14.09
C ASP A 16 14.79 20.61 14.44
N ALA A 17 14.36 21.68 15.11
CA ALA A 17 15.23 22.80 15.47
C ALA A 17 14.88 23.40 16.83
N VAL A 18 15.92 23.87 17.53
CA VAL A 18 15.80 24.72 18.73
C VAL A 18 15.98 26.16 18.30
N VAL A 19 14.91 26.95 18.45
CA VAL A 19 14.85 28.34 18.02
C VAL A 19 14.92 29.28 19.22
N THR A 20 15.81 30.28 19.16
CA THR A 20 15.89 31.38 20.14
C THR A 20 15.71 32.72 19.42
N GLU A 21 15.73 33.84 20.14
CA GLU A 21 15.68 35.17 19.52
C GLU A 21 16.90 35.45 18.62
N GLN A 22 18.07 34.90 18.93
CA GLN A 22 19.34 35.24 18.28
C GLN A 22 19.87 34.14 17.35
N TYR A 23 19.49 32.88 17.56
CA TYR A 23 20.02 31.76 16.79
C TYR A 23 19.05 30.59 16.64
N THR A 24 19.30 29.79 15.61
CA THR A 24 18.62 28.53 15.30
C THR A 24 19.63 27.38 15.30
N ILE A 25 19.34 26.29 16.01
CA ILE A 25 20.18 25.07 16.07
C ILE A 25 19.37 23.89 15.57
N HIS A 26 19.87 23.18 14.57
CA HIS A 26 19.21 21.98 14.03
C HIS A 26 19.54 20.72 14.82
N VAL A 27 18.55 19.86 15.01
CA VAL A 27 18.64 18.60 15.73
C VAL A 27 18.48 17.46 14.73
N GLU A 28 19.43 16.52 14.69
CA GLU A 28 19.32 15.34 13.82
C GLU A 28 19.10 14.07 14.66
N LEU A 29 18.22 13.20 14.19
CA LEU A 29 17.98 11.90 14.79
C LEU A 29 18.96 10.88 14.21
N GLN A 30 20.12 10.71 14.86
CA GLN A 30 21.01 9.62 14.49
C GLN A 30 20.46 8.29 14.99
N ILE A 31 20.39 7.33 14.06
CA ILE A 31 20.14 5.92 14.38
C ILE A 31 21.50 5.30 14.71
N ASP A 32 21.72 4.95 15.97
CA ASP A 32 22.96 4.29 16.37
C ASP A 32 23.06 2.86 15.76
N ARG A 33 24.22 2.22 15.90
CA ARG A 33 24.46 0.84 15.41
C ARG A 33 23.48 -0.21 15.97
N ASN A 34 22.69 0.11 16.98
CA ASN A 34 21.65 -0.73 17.60
C ASN A 34 20.23 -0.32 17.21
N GLN A 35 20.05 0.45 16.14
CA GLN A 35 18.77 0.98 15.67
C GLN A 35 18.01 1.84 16.69
N ARG A 36 18.69 2.44 17.67
CA ARG A 36 18.07 3.41 18.58
C ARG A 36 18.19 4.82 18.01
N ARG A 37 17.05 5.49 17.86
CA ARG A 37 16.99 6.92 17.51
C ARG A 37 17.47 7.73 18.71
N ARG A 38 18.62 8.40 18.60
CA ARG A 38 19.11 9.38 19.57
C ARG A 38 19.09 10.75 18.91
N GLN A 39 18.44 11.73 19.54
CA GLN A 39 18.59 13.12 19.13
C GLN A 39 20.03 13.55 19.43
N VAL A 40 20.75 13.92 18.38
CA VAL A 40 22.07 14.53 18.46
C VAL A 40 21.89 15.95 17.96
N GLU A 41 22.15 16.93 18.82
CA GLU A 41 22.24 18.33 18.38
C GLU A 41 23.46 18.43 17.45
N ILE A 42 23.23 18.76 16.19
CA ILE A 42 24.33 18.96 15.25
C ILE A 42 24.76 20.41 15.36
N GLU A 43 26.08 20.60 15.50
CA GLU A 43 26.83 21.86 15.66
C GLU A 43 26.60 22.94 14.56
N THR A 44 25.57 22.84 13.73
CA THR A 44 25.25 23.88 12.74
C THR A 44 24.38 24.96 13.37
N ARG A 45 25.04 25.95 13.97
CA ARG A 45 24.40 27.15 14.52
C ARG A 45 24.22 28.20 13.42
N TRP A 46 22.99 28.65 13.24
CA TRP A 46 22.64 29.76 12.38
C TRP A 46 22.34 31.00 13.22
N THR A 47 23.05 32.10 12.98
CA THR A 47 22.85 33.37 13.70
C THR A 47 21.95 34.27 12.87
N ARG A 48 20.95 34.89 13.51
CA ARG A 48 20.12 35.90 12.83
C ARG A 48 20.91 37.18 12.63
N ASP A 49 21.10 37.57 11.39
CA ASP A 49 21.89 38.75 11.04
C ASP A 49 21.01 39.99 10.91
N ARG A 50 20.08 39.99 9.93
CA ARG A 50 19.21 41.14 9.64
C ARG A 50 17.92 40.70 8.94
N ILE A 51 16.90 41.55 8.99
CA ILE A 51 15.68 41.39 8.19
C ILE A 51 15.98 41.83 6.75
N ILE A 52 15.62 41.00 5.78
CA ILE A 52 15.79 41.25 4.33
C ILE A 52 14.45 41.40 3.59
N GLY A 53 13.33 41.14 4.26
CA GLY A 53 11.99 41.36 3.71
C GLY A 53 10.93 41.28 4.80
N SER A 54 9.78 41.91 4.61
CA SER A 54 8.66 41.89 5.55
C SER A 54 7.34 41.73 4.80
N GLY A 55 6.56 40.70 5.15
CA GLY A 55 5.27 40.39 4.52
C GLY A 55 4.12 40.34 5.51
N ALA A 56 2.90 40.04 5.03
CA ALA A 56 1.65 40.08 5.82
C ALA A 56 1.67 39.19 7.08
N PHE A 57 2.52 38.15 7.11
CA PHE A 57 2.56 37.14 8.17
C PHE A 57 3.86 37.11 9.01
N GLY A 58 4.86 37.93 8.65
CA GLY A 58 6.09 38.13 9.42
C GLY A 58 7.30 38.49 8.56
N ASP A 59 8.47 38.45 9.18
CA ASP A 59 9.73 38.95 8.61
C ASP A 59 10.58 37.82 8.02
N VAL A 60 11.29 38.11 6.95
CA VAL A 60 12.31 37.26 6.35
C VAL A 60 13.66 37.66 6.93
N TRP A 61 14.24 36.77 7.71
CA TRP A 61 15.54 36.95 8.33
C TRP A 61 16.64 36.33 7.47
N LEU A 62 17.72 37.06 7.29
CA LEU A 62 18.97 36.52 6.81
C LEU A 62 19.68 35.86 8.00
N GLU A 63 20.02 34.59 7.86
CA GLU A 63 20.81 33.85 8.84
C GLU A 63 22.16 33.42 8.25
N SER A 64 23.23 33.59 9.03
CA SER A 64 24.58 33.13 8.69
C SER A 64 24.97 31.89 9.48
N LYS A 65 25.60 30.92 8.80
CA LYS A 65 26.15 29.73 9.45
C LYS A 65 27.42 30.09 10.20
N GLN A 66 27.49 29.76 11.48
CA GLN A 66 28.64 30.03 12.35
C GLN A 66 29.46 28.74 12.50
N ARG A 67 30.65 28.63 11.89
CA ARG A 67 31.65 27.63 12.30
C ARG A 67 33.09 28.04 11.97
N LEU A 68 33.97 27.64 12.90
CA LEU A 68 35.42 27.83 12.91
C LEU A 68 36.06 27.07 11.75
N GLU A 69 36.93 27.76 11.02
CA GLU A 69 37.91 27.24 10.05
C GLU A 69 37.34 26.74 8.69
N GLU A 70 37.81 27.41 7.62
CA GLU A 70 37.67 27.15 6.17
C GLU A 70 36.51 27.81 5.38
N ASP A 71 36.89 28.88 4.66
CA ASP A 71 36.39 29.51 3.42
C ASP A 71 34.93 29.28 2.97
N GLY A 72 34.04 30.13 3.50
CA GLY A 72 32.75 30.48 2.90
C GLY A 72 31.66 30.78 3.93
N ARG A 73 31.19 32.04 4.03
CA ARG A 73 29.97 32.36 4.79
C ARG A 73 28.77 31.74 4.08
N ALA A 74 28.27 30.62 4.56
CA ALA A 74 26.98 30.08 4.12
C ALA A 74 25.84 30.92 4.70
N MET A 75 25.00 31.48 3.82
CA MET A 75 23.87 32.34 4.15
C MET A 75 22.55 31.68 3.76
N ARG A 76 21.48 31.93 4.52
CA ARG A 76 20.13 31.47 4.18
C ARG A 76 19.07 32.49 4.54
N ALA A 77 17.95 32.45 3.82
CA ALA A 77 16.78 33.25 4.13
C ALA A 77 15.80 32.39 4.94
N VAL A 78 15.31 32.92 6.06
CA VAL A 78 14.33 32.26 6.93
C VAL A 78 13.12 33.15 7.07
N LYS A 79 11.99 32.76 6.46
CA LYS A 79 10.72 33.45 6.65
C LYS A 79 10.08 33.01 7.96
N VAL A 80 9.88 33.96 8.87
CA VAL A 80 9.30 33.74 10.21
C VAL A 80 7.84 34.14 10.17
N ILE A 81 6.95 33.22 10.52
CA ILE A 81 5.51 33.41 10.38
C ILE A 81 4.82 33.18 11.73
N SER A 82 4.06 34.18 12.19
CA SER A 82 3.33 34.07 13.46
C SER A 82 2.05 33.24 13.30
N LYS A 83 1.96 32.10 14.00
CA LYS A 83 0.78 31.22 14.01
C LYS A 83 -0.48 31.93 14.50
N ARG A 84 -0.35 32.93 15.38
CA ARG A 84 -1.49 33.75 15.85
C ARG A 84 -2.15 34.59 14.76
N ARG A 85 -1.47 34.81 13.63
CA ARG A 85 -1.99 35.58 12.50
C ARG A 85 -2.73 34.68 11.50
N MET A 86 -2.69 33.35 11.67
CA MET A 86 -3.35 32.36 10.82
C MET A 86 -4.72 31.97 11.41
N GLN A 87 -5.70 31.65 10.55
CA GLN A 87 -7.03 31.19 11.01
C GLN A 87 -7.01 29.71 11.40
N ASP A 88 -6.49 28.84 10.53
CA ASP A 88 -6.15 27.46 10.85
C ASP A 88 -4.78 27.14 10.25
N TRP A 89 -3.74 27.31 11.07
CA TRP A 89 -2.37 27.10 10.61
C TRP A 89 -2.25 25.74 9.93
N ARG A 90 -2.73 24.62 10.52
CA ARG A 90 -2.49 23.26 9.99
C ARG A 90 -2.97 23.07 8.55
N ILE A 91 -4.06 23.74 8.16
CA ILE A 91 -4.66 23.66 6.82
C ILE A 91 -4.11 24.78 5.90
N ASP A 92 -3.75 25.93 6.47
CA ASP A 92 -3.39 27.13 5.73
C ASP A 92 -2.01 27.02 5.05
N TYR A 93 -0.99 26.44 5.69
CA TYR A 93 0.39 26.40 5.17
C TYR A 93 0.82 25.07 4.51
N GLU A 94 0.07 23.97 4.71
CA GLU A 94 0.48 22.63 4.23
C GLU A 94 0.64 22.59 2.70
N LYS A 95 -0.28 23.25 1.97
CA LYS A 95 -0.23 23.36 0.49
C LYS A 95 0.98 24.17 0.01
N GLU A 96 1.36 25.21 0.73
CA GLU A 96 2.48 26.10 0.37
C GLU A 96 3.82 25.41 0.62
N LEU A 97 3.98 24.73 1.77
CA LEU A 97 5.15 23.89 2.03
C LEU A 97 5.26 22.74 1.02
N LEU A 98 4.12 22.18 0.60
CA LEU A 98 4.10 21.11 -0.39
C LEU A 98 4.52 21.63 -1.77
N ALA A 99 4.06 22.81 -2.16
CA ALA A 99 4.49 23.48 -3.38
C ALA A 99 6.01 23.76 -3.35
N LEU A 100 6.54 24.30 -2.24
CA LEU A 100 7.99 24.54 -2.06
C LEU A 100 8.81 23.24 -2.04
N ALA A 101 8.29 22.18 -1.41
CA ALA A 101 8.94 20.87 -1.37
C ALA A 101 8.98 20.20 -2.76
N LYS A 102 7.91 20.32 -3.55
CA LYS A 102 7.88 19.89 -4.95
C LYS A 102 8.85 20.70 -5.80
N PHE A 103 8.86 22.03 -5.61
CA PHE A 103 9.76 22.95 -6.30
C PHE A 103 11.24 22.61 -6.08
N SER A 104 11.62 22.15 -4.88
CA SER A 104 13.02 21.89 -4.52
C SER A 104 13.54 20.48 -4.82
N LYS A 105 12.67 19.50 -5.11
CA LYS A 105 13.10 18.11 -5.32
C LYS A 105 13.35 17.85 -6.81
N ARG A 106 14.60 17.53 -7.16
CA ARG A 106 15.08 17.33 -8.54
C ARG A 106 14.23 16.41 -9.42
N SER A 107 13.57 15.41 -8.84
CA SER A 107 12.67 14.51 -9.59
C SER A 107 11.41 15.20 -10.15
N TYR A 108 11.07 16.38 -9.65
CA TYR A 108 9.96 17.24 -10.11
C TYR A 108 10.45 18.48 -10.88
N GLN A 109 11.77 18.66 -10.98
CA GLN A 109 12.38 19.76 -11.73
C GLN A 109 12.64 19.29 -13.17
N GLN A 110 12.00 19.92 -14.14
CA GLN A 110 12.32 19.69 -15.55
C GLN A 110 13.35 20.70 -16.09
N GLU A 111 13.60 21.83 -15.41
CA GLU A 111 14.49 22.91 -15.89
C GLU A 111 15.19 23.69 -14.74
N ASN A 112 16.15 24.57 -15.11
CA ASN A 112 17.09 25.31 -14.25
C ASN A 112 16.46 26.43 -13.38
N VAL A 113 15.27 26.24 -12.80
CA VAL A 113 14.68 27.25 -11.90
C VAL A 113 15.14 27.00 -10.46
N LEU A 114 15.77 28.01 -9.84
CA LEU A 114 16.51 27.90 -8.58
C LEU A 114 15.78 28.48 -7.37
N VAL A 115 15.26 27.59 -6.53
CA VAL A 115 15.14 27.78 -5.09
C VAL A 115 15.44 26.45 -4.43
N GLU A 116 16.55 26.36 -3.71
CA GLU A 116 16.72 25.26 -2.76
C GLU A 116 15.87 25.57 -1.51
N PHE A 117 14.73 24.87 -1.38
CA PHE A 117 13.96 24.84 -0.15
C PHE A 117 14.66 23.87 0.79
N PHE A 118 15.44 24.41 1.72
CA PHE A 118 16.20 23.59 2.66
C PHE A 118 15.29 22.83 3.63
N GLY A 119 14.11 23.38 3.93
CA GLY A 119 13.13 22.75 4.80
C GLY A 119 12.38 23.74 5.68
N TRP A 120 11.53 23.22 6.55
CA TRP A 120 10.74 24.02 7.48
C TRP A 120 10.78 23.44 8.89
N TYR A 121 10.60 24.31 9.88
CA TYR A 121 10.53 23.95 11.29
C TYR A 121 9.57 24.90 12.02
N GLU A 122 9.18 24.56 13.25
CA GLU A 122 8.20 25.33 13.99
C GLU A 122 8.47 25.31 15.49
N ASP A 123 8.03 26.36 16.18
CA ASP A 123 7.93 26.37 17.63
C ASP A 123 6.45 26.51 18.07
N LYS A 124 6.22 26.81 19.36
CA LYS A 124 4.85 26.96 19.89
C LYS A 124 4.06 28.10 19.26
N SER A 125 4.72 29.14 18.74
CA SER A 125 4.10 30.40 18.31
C SER A 125 4.38 30.77 16.84
N HIS A 126 5.41 30.19 16.22
CA HIS A 126 5.88 30.55 14.88
C HIS A 126 6.17 29.33 14.00
N LEU A 127 6.04 29.53 12.69
CA LEU A 127 6.49 28.65 11.61
C LEU A 127 7.68 29.31 10.91
N TYR A 128 8.70 28.52 10.58
CA TYR A 128 9.94 28.96 9.96
C TYR A 128 10.17 28.23 8.64
N ILE A 129 10.36 28.97 7.55
CA ILE A 129 10.60 28.43 6.21
C ILE A 129 12.03 28.80 5.81
N SER A 130 12.91 27.79 5.72
CA SER A 130 14.32 27.95 5.39
C SER A 130 14.55 27.77 3.90
N MET A 131 15.10 28.78 3.26
CA MET A 131 15.31 28.84 1.82
C MET A 131 16.72 29.35 1.52
N GLU A 132 17.22 29.02 0.34
CA GLU A 132 18.44 29.60 -0.22
C GLU A 132 18.38 31.14 -0.18
N TYR A 133 19.46 31.80 0.25
CA TYR A 133 19.61 33.25 0.12
C TYR A 133 20.46 33.57 -1.09
N PHE A 134 20.01 34.52 -1.90
CA PHE A 134 20.80 35.11 -2.98
C PHE A 134 21.23 36.51 -2.56
N GLU A 135 22.52 36.80 -2.66
CA GLU A 135 23.12 38.09 -2.27
C GLU A 135 22.82 39.22 -3.29
N LEU A 136 22.01 38.95 -4.32
CA LEU A 136 21.90 39.76 -5.53
C LEU A 136 20.55 40.47 -5.68
N GLY A 137 20.51 41.46 -6.58
CA GLY A 137 19.47 42.49 -6.67
C GLY A 137 18.06 41.98 -6.97
N ASP A 138 17.06 42.73 -6.50
CA ASP A 138 15.69 42.54 -6.94
C ASP A 138 15.50 43.05 -8.39
N LEU A 139 14.50 42.50 -9.08
CA LEU A 139 14.15 42.88 -10.45
C LEU A 139 13.78 44.36 -10.54
N SER A 140 13.36 44.97 -9.43
CA SER A 140 13.01 46.39 -9.39
C SER A 140 14.20 47.31 -9.70
N GLN A 141 15.43 46.90 -9.39
CA GLN A 141 16.64 47.63 -9.77
C GLN A 141 16.82 47.70 -11.29
N HIS A 142 16.33 46.69 -12.02
CA HIS A 142 16.47 46.59 -13.47
C HIS A 142 15.40 47.34 -14.26
N ILE A 143 14.30 47.79 -13.62
CA ILE A 143 13.26 48.60 -14.27
C ILE A 143 13.84 49.93 -14.81
N SER A 144 14.83 50.47 -14.12
CA SER A 144 15.51 51.71 -14.53
C SER A 144 16.61 51.51 -15.59
N SER A 145 16.95 50.26 -15.91
CA SER A 145 17.95 49.89 -16.91
C SER A 145 17.29 49.28 -18.16
N SER A 146 17.91 49.38 -19.34
CA SER A 146 17.37 48.77 -20.56
C SER A 146 17.76 47.29 -20.65
N LEU A 147 16.84 46.39 -20.31
CA LEU A 147 16.97 44.96 -20.62
C LEU A 147 16.68 44.72 -22.11
N SER A 148 17.34 43.73 -22.72
CA SER A 148 17.01 43.33 -24.10
C SER A 148 15.68 42.56 -24.14
N GLU A 149 15.02 42.48 -25.30
CA GLU A 149 13.81 41.65 -25.46
C GLU A 149 14.09 40.19 -25.08
N GLU A 150 15.29 39.69 -25.37
CA GLU A 150 15.70 38.33 -25.03
C GLU A 150 15.87 38.13 -23.52
N ASP A 151 16.43 39.12 -22.83
CA ASP A 151 16.51 39.09 -21.36
C ASP A 151 15.11 39.07 -20.73
N VAL A 152 14.19 39.89 -21.25
CA VAL A 152 12.80 39.92 -20.75
C VAL A 152 12.08 38.62 -21.06
N LYS A 153 12.28 38.03 -22.25
CA LYS A 153 11.74 36.70 -22.59
C LYS A 153 12.24 35.64 -21.63
N GLN A 154 13.55 35.54 -21.43
CA GLN A 154 14.13 34.55 -20.53
C GLN A 154 13.60 34.72 -19.09
N ILE A 155 13.59 35.96 -18.57
CA ILE A 155 13.05 36.25 -17.24
C ILE A 155 11.57 35.86 -17.14
N THR A 156 10.78 36.14 -18.19
CA THR A 156 9.35 35.81 -18.25
C THR A 156 9.13 34.30 -18.28
N THR A 157 9.90 33.57 -19.09
CA THR A 157 9.87 32.11 -19.19
C THR A 157 10.14 31.46 -17.83
N ASP A 158 11.19 31.90 -17.13
CA ASP A 158 11.54 31.36 -15.82
C ASP A 158 10.46 31.63 -14.76
N LEU A 159 9.84 32.82 -14.79
CA LEU A 159 8.70 33.15 -13.93
C LEU A 159 7.48 32.29 -14.23
N LEU A 160 7.19 32.03 -15.51
CA LEU A 160 6.08 31.19 -15.94
C LEU A 160 6.25 29.74 -15.51
N HIS A 161 7.46 29.17 -15.62
CA HIS A 161 7.74 27.84 -15.10
C HIS A 161 7.52 27.77 -13.59
N GLY A 162 7.94 28.80 -12.85
CA GLY A 162 7.69 28.91 -11.41
C GLY A 162 6.19 28.96 -11.08
N LEU A 163 5.44 29.83 -11.76
CA LEU A 163 3.99 29.95 -11.58
C LEU A 163 3.25 28.66 -11.96
N ARG A 164 3.63 27.97 -13.04
CA ARG A 164 3.01 26.71 -13.47
C ARG A 164 3.04 25.65 -12.38
N ILE A 165 4.19 25.45 -11.71
CA ILE A 165 4.35 24.48 -10.63
C ILE A 165 3.41 24.81 -9.46
N VAL A 166 3.35 26.09 -9.11
CA VAL A 166 2.54 26.59 -8.00
C VAL A 166 1.04 26.50 -8.32
N HIS A 167 0.67 26.80 -9.56
CA HIS A 167 -0.68 26.72 -10.10
C HIS A 167 -1.17 25.26 -10.17
N GLN A 168 -0.31 24.27 -10.47
CA GLN A 168 -0.67 22.85 -10.40
C GLN A 168 -1.15 22.42 -9.01
N GLU A 169 -0.64 23.06 -7.95
CA GLU A 169 -1.08 22.83 -6.58
C GLU A 169 -2.33 23.64 -6.17
N LYS A 170 -2.96 24.32 -7.13
CA LYS A 170 -4.10 25.24 -6.92
C LYS A 170 -3.76 26.36 -5.93
N PHE A 171 -2.52 26.84 -5.95
CA PHE A 171 -2.06 28.00 -5.19
C PHE A 171 -1.87 29.19 -6.12
N ALA A 172 -2.12 30.40 -5.61
CA ALA A 172 -1.87 31.66 -6.31
C ALA A 172 -1.02 32.57 -5.42
N HIS A 173 -0.09 33.31 -6.02
CA HIS A 173 0.87 34.16 -5.32
C HIS A 173 0.24 35.44 -4.76
N ARG A 174 -0.75 36.03 -5.45
CA ARG A 174 -1.60 37.17 -5.05
C ARG A 174 -0.92 38.53 -4.78
N ASP A 175 0.41 38.59 -4.69
CA ASP A 175 1.18 39.86 -4.59
C ASP A 175 2.49 39.80 -5.42
N LEU A 176 2.38 39.37 -6.68
CA LEU A 176 3.51 39.31 -7.61
C LEU A 176 3.85 40.71 -8.13
N LYS A 177 5.12 41.12 -8.02
CA LYS A 177 5.62 42.46 -8.37
C LYS A 177 7.15 42.45 -8.44
N PRO A 178 7.80 43.43 -9.08
CA PRO A 178 9.23 43.38 -9.33
C PRO A 178 10.09 43.27 -8.06
N LYS A 179 9.71 43.94 -6.97
CA LYS A 179 10.42 43.85 -5.67
C LYS A 179 10.35 42.48 -4.98
N ASN A 180 9.45 41.60 -5.42
CA ASN A 180 9.33 40.22 -4.93
C ASN A 180 10.04 39.22 -5.85
N ILE A 181 10.66 39.68 -6.94
CA ILE A 181 11.38 38.86 -7.91
C ILE A 181 12.86 39.24 -7.80
N PHE A 182 13.74 38.27 -7.57
CA PHE A 182 15.18 38.43 -7.49
C PHE A 182 15.81 37.86 -8.76
N VAL A 183 16.78 38.58 -9.33
CA VAL A 183 17.40 38.19 -10.59
C VAL A 183 18.92 38.27 -10.55
N VAL A 184 19.57 37.33 -11.23
CA VAL A 184 21.03 37.23 -11.29
C VAL A 184 21.48 36.85 -12.68
N GLN A 185 22.42 37.59 -13.25
CA GLN A 185 23.06 37.19 -14.50
C GLN A 185 24.28 36.29 -14.20
N LYS A 186 24.28 35.05 -14.71
CA LYS A 186 25.39 34.12 -14.47
C LYS A 186 26.46 34.22 -15.57
N PRO A 187 27.76 34.09 -15.24
CA PRO A 187 28.79 33.85 -16.24
C PRO A 187 28.78 32.40 -16.77
N PRO A 188 29.04 32.16 -18.07
CA PRO A 188 29.20 33.17 -19.12
C PRO A 188 27.86 33.84 -19.45
N VAL A 189 27.92 35.11 -19.85
CA VAL A 189 26.90 36.20 -19.81
C VAL A 189 25.60 35.95 -20.61
N SER A 190 24.94 34.80 -20.47
CA SER A 190 23.83 34.40 -21.35
C SER A 190 22.61 33.81 -20.65
N CYS A 191 22.58 33.71 -19.31
CA CYS A 191 21.39 33.25 -18.61
C CYS A 191 21.10 34.02 -17.32
N TRP A 192 19.81 34.27 -17.11
CA TRP A 192 19.28 34.84 -15.87
C TRP A 192 18.87 33.70 -14.94
N TRP A 193 19.18 33.86 -13.67
CA TRP A 193 18.53 33.10 -12.61
C TRP A 193 17.46 33.99 -12.02
N VAL A 194 16.21 33.55 -12.10
CA VAL A 194 15.06 34.27 -11.56
C VAL A 194 14.48 33.52 -10.38
N LYS A 195 14.21 34.26 -9.30
CA LYS A 195 13.68 33.73 -8.05
C LYS A 195 12.53 34.58 -7.54
N ILE A 196 11.40 33.95 -7.23
CA ILE A 196 10.30 34.62 -6.52
C ILE A 196 10.64 34.54 -5.02
N GLY A 197 10.98 35.66 -4.39
CA GLY A 197 11.52 35.67 -3.03
C GLY A 197 10.55 36.06 -1.92
N ASP A 198 9.30 36.37 -2.24
CA ASP A 198 8.24 36.46 -1.24
C ASP A 198 6.98 35.71 -1.70
N PHE A 199 7.01 34.37 -1.63
CA PHE A 199 5.80 33.55 -1.70
C PHE A 199 4.89 33.96 -0.53
N GLY A 200 3.98 34.89 -0.77
CA GLY A 200 3.08 35.42 0.23
C GLY A 200 2.14 34.32 0.72
N ILE A 201 2.19 33.98 2.02
CA ILE A 201 1.06 33.29 2.65
C ILE A 201 -0.13 34.22 2.50
N SER A 202 -1.25 33.71 1.99
CA SER A 202 -2.46 34.50 1.81
C SER A 202 -3.42 34.26 2.97
N LYS A 203 -4.03 35.31 3.52
CA LYS A 203 -5.04 35.20 4.59
C LYS A 203 -6.27 34.46 4.03
N ARG A 204 -6.44 33.17 4.35
CA ARG A 204 -7.70 32.48 4.06
C ARG A 204 -8.76 32.94 5.06
N ALA A 205 -9.95 33.27 4.57
CA ALA A 205 -11.12 33.51 5.40
C ALA A 205 -12.07 32.32 5.22
N ARG A 206 -12.41 31.62 6.31
CA ARG A 206 -13.46 30.57 6.34
C ARG A 206 -13.23 29.35 5.45
N GLY A 207 -11.98 29.00 5.15
CA GLY A 207 -11.65 27.73 4.50
C GLY A 207 -11.80 27.71 2.96
N ASP A 208 -12.34 28.75 2.35
CA ASP A 208 -12.46 28.90 0.90
C ASP A 208 -11.48 29.94 0.34
N THR A 209 -11.02 29.71 -0.90
CA THR A 209 -10.09 30.59 -1.64
C THR A 209 -10.79 31.82 -2.23
N GLU A 210 -11.74 32.43 -1.53
CA GLU A 210 -12.41 33.62 -2.07
C GLU A 210 -11.40 34.75 -2.33
N LEU A 211 -11.48 35.35 -3.52
CA LEU A 211 -10.59 36.42 -4.05
C LEU A 211 -10.65 37.76 -3.27
N HIS A 212 -11.31 37.78 -2.11
CA HIS A 212 -11.67 38.98 -1.34
C HIS A 212 -10.59 39.48 -0.38
N THR A 213 -9.34 39.00 -0.49
CA THR A 213 -8.27 39.49 0.37
C THR A 213 -7.78 40.84 -0.12
N GLU A 214 -7.83 41.90 0.70
CA GLU A 214 -7.35 43.27 0.40
C GLU A 214 -5.83 43.37 0.07
N ILE A 215 -5.15 42.25 -0.13
CA ILE A 215 -3.71 42.08 -0.30
C ILE A 215 -3.33 42.35 -1.77
N GLY A 216 -2.23 43.05 -1.98
CA GLY A 216 -1.67 43.35 -3.32
C GLY A 216 -1.23 44.80 -3.45
N THR A 217 -0.15 45.03 -4.20
CA THR A 217 0.35 46.39 -4.50
C THR A 217 -0.54 47.06 -5.55
N ALA A 218 -1.00 48.30 -5.29
CA ALA A 218 -2.10 48.94 -6.03
C ALA A 218 -1.96 48.93 -7.57
N LEU A 219 -0.74 49.07 -8.10
CA LEU A 219 -0.48 49.14 -9.56
C LEU A 219 -0.44 47.77 -10.26
N TYR A 220 -0.21 46.68 -9.52
CA TYR A 220 -0.09 45.30 -10.06
C TYR A 220 -1.25 44.41 -9.61
N LYS A 221 -2.15 44.95 -8.77
CA LYS A 221 -3.29 44.23 -8.21
C LYS A 221 -4.34 44.02 -9.30
N ALA A 222 -4.77 42.77 -9.48
CA ALA A 222 -5.82 42.44 -10.43
C ALA A 222 -7.17 43.08 -10.02
N PRO A 223 -7.98 43.55 -10.99
CA PRO A 223 -9.20 44.31 -10.72
C PRO A 223 -10.23 43.53 -9.89
N GLU A 224 -10.33 42.22 -10.09
CA GLU A 224 -11.25 41.35 -9.35
C GLU A 224 -10.96 41.24 -7.84
N ILE A 225 -9.72 41.47 -7.40
CA ILE A 225 -9.35 41.45 -5.98
C ILE A 225 -9.83 42.73 -5.27
N SER A 226 -10.00 43.83 -6.02
CA SER A 226 -10.39 45.13 -5.45
C SER A 226 -11.91 45.31 -5.28
N GLY A 227 -12.70 44.24 -5.47
CA GLY A 227 -14.14 44.21 -5.20
C GLY A 227 -15.05 44.67 -6.35
N TYR A 228 -14.54 44.74 -7.58
CA TYR A 228 -15.24 45.37 -8.71
C TYR A 228 -16.04 44.44 -9.62
N TYR A 229 -16.01 43.12 -9.39
CA TYR A 229 -16.99 42.19 -9.98
C TYR A 229 -18.11 41.93 -8.97
N GLU A 230 -19.21 42.68 -9.06
CA GLU A 230 -20.42 42.43 -8.27
C GLU A 230 -21.08 41.09 -8.66
N SER A 231 -21.19 40.20 -7.68
CA SER A 231 -22.25 39.19 -7.55
C SER A 231 -22.69 38.41 -8.80
N THR A 232 -21.81 37.63 -9.44
CA THR A 232 -22.26 36.54 -10.33
C THR A 232 -21.48 35.24 -10.10
N LYS A 233 -22.23 34.24 -9.61
CA LYS A 233 -22.00 32.79 -9.62
C LYS A 233 -20.63 32.29 -10.14
N ASN A 234 -19.89 31.61 -9.26
CA ASN A 234 -18.74 30.74 -9.56
C ASN A 234 -17.53 31.39 -10.25
N LEU A 235 -16.77 32.19 -9.49
CA LEU A 235 -15.35 32.44 -9.77
C LEU A 235 -14.42 31.35 -9.17
N TYR A 236 -14.98 30.33 -8.51
CA TYR A 236 -14.26 29.12 -8.09
C TYR A 236 -13.56 28.48 -9.31
N GLY A 237 -12.22 28.59 -9.35
CA GLY A 237 -11.38 28.02 -10.41
C GLY A 237 -10.51 29.00 -11.20
N TYR A 238 -10.59 30.31 -10.94
CA TYR A 238 -9.78 31.32 -11.65
C TYR A 238 -8.74 32.03 -10.77
N ASP A 239 -8.44 31.49 -9.58
CA ASP A 239 -7.53 32.09 -8.59
C ASP A 239 -6.12 32.36 -9.13
N GLN A 240 -5.71 31.66 -10.20
CA GLN A 240 -4.40 31.78 -10.84
C GLN A 240 -4.33 32.93 -11.85
N ALA A 241 -5.47 33.38 -12.37
CA ALA A 241 -5.55 34.44 -13.37
C ALA A 241 -5.08 35.80 -12.81
N VAL A 242 -5.10 35.96 -11.48
CA VAL A 242 -4.58 37.16 -10.80
C VAL A 242 -3.07 37.27 -10.92
N ASP A 243 -2.36 36.14 -10.83
CA ASP A 243 -0.90 36.12 -10.96
C ASP A 243 -0.49 36.42 -12.40
N MET A 244 -1.27 35.96 -13.37
CA MET A 244 -1.03 36.21 -14.80
C MET A 244 -1.24 37.69 -15.16
N TRP A 245 -2.23 38.36 -14.55
CA TRP A 245 -2.37 39.82 -14.65
C TRP A 245 -1.14 40.54 -14.11
N SER A 246 -0.75 40.22 -12.88
CA SER A 246 0.41 40.85 -12.25
C SER A 246 1.70 40.60 -13.03
N LEU A 247 1.90 39.38 -13.56
CA LEU A 247 3.01 39.06 -14.46
C LEU A 247 2.96 39.91 -15.72
N GLY A 248 1.79 40.05 -16.35
CA GLY A 248 1.62 40.94 -17.50
C GLY A 248 2.06 42.37 -17.20
N CYS A 249 1.67 42.93 -16.05
CA CYS A 249 2.11 44.27 -15.62
C CYS A 249 3.63 44.35 -15.41
N VAL A 250 4.25 43.31 -14.84
CA VAL A 250 5.71 43.22 -14.69
C VAL A 250 6.41 43.19 -16.05
N VAL A 251 5.95 42.35 -16.98
CA VAL A 251 6.56 42.23 -18.32
C VAL A 251 6.38 43.53 -19.11
N PHE A 252 5.21 44.16 -19.02
CA PHE A 252 4.98 45.48 -19.60
C PHE A 252 6.01 46.48 -19.10
N GLU A 253 6.17 46.59 -17.78
CA GLU A 253 7.09 47.54 -17.15
C GLU A 253 8.56 47.26 -17.46
N LEU A 254 8.97 45.99 -17.58
CA LEU A 254 10.33 45.66 -18.02
C LEU A 254 10.60 46.09 -19.47
N LEU A 255 9.60 46.06 -20.35
CA LEU A 255 9.74 46.44 -21.75
C LEU A 255 9.65 47.96 -21.96
N THR A 256 8.76 48.64 -21.25
CA THR A 256 8.44 50.06 -21.48
C THR A 256 9.05 51.01 -20.44
N GLN A 257 9.49 50.49 -19.28
CA GLN A 257 9.90 51.27 -18.10
C GLN A 257 8.76 52.09 -17.48
N THR A 258 7.51 51.78 -17.84
CA THR A 258 6.28 52.39 -17.33
C THR A 258 5.33 51.30 -16.86
N VAL A 259 4.45 51.59 -15.90
CA VAL A 259 3.35 50.67 -15.59
C VAL A 259 2.20 50.87 -16.60
N PRO A 260 1.47 49.82 -17.01
CA PRO A 260 0.44 49.93 -18.04
C PRO A 260 -0.73 50.83 -17.64
N PHE A 261 -0.97 51.01 -16.33
CA PHE A 261 -2.02 51.88 -15.80
C PHE A 261 -1.49 52.64 -14.59
N GLU A 262 -1.64 53.98 -14.59
CA GLU A 262 -1.04 54.88 -13.59
C GLU A 262 -1.70 54.78 -12.20
N ASP A 263 -2.96 54.39 -12.14
CA ASP A 263 -3.73 54.26 -10.91
C ASP A 263 -4.87 53.23 -11.03
N ALA A 264 -5.49 52.90 -9.88
CA ALA A 264 -6.62 51.98 -9.82
C ALA A 264 -7.83 52.47 -10.64
N LEU A 265 -8.01 53.79 -10.80
CA LEU A 265 -9.12 54.36 -11.58
C LEU A 265 -8.93 54.12 -13.09
N SER A 266 -7.69 54.09 -13.55
CA SER A 266 -7.31 53.83 -14.94
C SER A 266 -7.52 52.36 -15.29
N ILE A 267 -7.21 51.45 -14.37
CA ILE A 267 -7.56 50.02 -14.47
C ILE A 267 -9.08 49.86 -14.61
N LEU A 268 -9.87 50.58 -13.79
CA LEU A 268 -11.33 50.54 -13.89
C LEU A 268 -11.85 51.02 -15.25
N LYS A 269 -11.32 52.13 -15.75
CA LYS A 269 -11.70 52.64 -17.07
C LYS A 269 -11.35 51.64 -18.18
N PHE A 270 -10.22 50.93 -18.05
CA PHE A 270 -9.84 49.87 -18.99
C PHE A 270 -10.82 48.70 -18.94
N CYS A 271 -11.19 48.22 -17.75
CA CYS A 271 -12.17 47.14 -17.58
C CYS A 271 -13.57 47.50 -18.13
N ASP A 272 -13.98 48.76 -18.01
CA ASP A 272 -15.23 49.30 -18.57
C ASP A 272 -15.17 49.55 -20.08
N GLY A 273 -14.02 49.33 -20.74
CA GLY A 273 -13.81 49.62 -22.16
C GLY A 273 -13.69 51.12 -22.49
N LYS A 274 -13.58 51.99 -21.47
CA LYS A 274 -13.45 53.45 -21.59
C LYS A 274 -12.00 53.91 -21.79
N LEU A 275 -11.03 53.05 -21.50
CA LEU A 275 -9.60 53.26 -21.75
C LEU A 275 -9.09 52.09 -22.60
N PRO A 276 -8.43 52.30 -23.74
CA PRO A 276 -7.85 51.22 -24.52
C PRO A 276 -6.59 50.64 -23.85
N PHE A 277 -6.22 49.41 -24.21
CA PHE A 277 -4.91 48.85 -23.82
C PHE A 277 -3.78 49.69 -24.45
N PRO A 278 -2.71 50.05 -23.74
CA PRO A 278 -1.61 50.86 -24.27
C PRO A 278 -0.69 50.07 -25.22
N GLU A 279 -1.22 49.71 -26.39
CA GLU A 279 -0.55 48.87 -27.40
C GLU A 279 0.64 49.55 -28.07
N ASP A 280 0.52 50.85 -28.31
CA ASP A 280 1.52 51.62 -29.07
C ASP A 280 2.87 51.66 -28.34
N GLU A 281 2.86 51.70 -27.01
CA GLU A 281 4.06 51.72 -26.17
C GLU A 281 4.86 50.41 -26.27
N LEU A 282 4.15 49.28 -26.36
CA LEU A 282 4.75 47.97 -26.55
C LEU A 282 5.23 47.76 -27.99
N LEU A 283 4.46 48.19 -28.99
CA LEU A 283 4.82 48.07 -30.42
C LEU A 283 6.13 48.78 -30.77
N LEU A 284 6.51 49.81 -30.00
CA LEU A 284 7.79 50.50 -30.14
C LEU A 284 8.99 49.69 -29.62
N LYS A 285 8.74 48.67 -28.79
CA LYS A 285 9.76 47.90 -28.07
C LYS A 285 9.82 46.44 -28.49
N VAL A 286 8.68 45.84 -28.80
CA VAL A 286 8.51 44.45 -29.21
C VAL A 286 7.59 44.36 -30.43
N GLY A 287 7.72 43.28 -31.20
CA GLY A 287 6.87 43.03 -32.37
C GLY A 287 5.41 42.73 -32.01
N LEU A 288 4.57 42.57 -33.03
CA LEU A 288 3.14 42.24 -32.89
C LEU A 288 2.88 41.03 -31.99
N GLU A 289 3.76 40.02 -32.04
CA GLU A 289 3.65 38.80 -31.23
C GLU A 289 3.90 39.08 -29.73
N GLY A 290 4.89 39.91 -29.39
CA GLY A 290 5.16 40.30 -28.00
C GLY A 290 4.06 41.20 -27.44
N THR A 291 3.58 42.15 -28.23
CA THR A 291 2.44 42.99 -27.86
C THR A 291 1.17 42.16 -27.64
N ALA A 292 0.91 41.17 -28.51
CA ALA A 292 -0.21 40.25 -28.35
C ALA A 292 -0.06 39.38 -27.10
N PHE A 293 1.15 38.90 -26.80
CA PHE A 293 1.43 38.12 -25.59
C PHE A 293 1.11 38.92 -24.31
N VAL A 294 1.67 40.12 -24.16
CA VAL A 294 1.44 40.95 -22.96
C VAL A 294 -0.05 41.31 -22.82
N ARG A 295 -0.73 41.57 -23.95
CA ARG A 295 -2.18 41.81 -23.95
C ARG A 295 -2.99 40.59 -23.51
N SER A 296 -2.58 39.38 -23.88
CA SER A 296 -3.23 38.15 -23.46
C SER A 296 -3.01 37.84 -21.97
N LEU A 297 -2.00 38.43 -21.33
CA LEU A 297 -1.81 38.40 -19.87
C LEU A 297 -2.68 39.45 -19.15
N ILE A 298 -2.82 40.65 -19.73
CA ILE A 298 -3.58 41.78 -19.17
C ILE A 298 -4.97 41.89 -19.83
N GLN A 299 -5.81 40.86 -19.69
CA GLN A 299 -7.21 40.90 -20.13
C GLN A 299 -8.15 41.36 -19.00
N ALA A 300 -9.13 42.19 -19.33
CA ALA A 300 -10.12 42.68 -18.37
C ALA A 300 -10.91 41.52 -17.72
N ASN A 301 -11.32 40.52 -18.52
CA ASN A 301 -11.99 39.32 -18.02
C ASN A 301 -10.95 38.25 -17.65
N PRO A 302 -10.92 37.76 -16.39
CA PRO A 302 -9.95 36.76 -15.96
C PRO A 302 -10.03 35.44 -16.74
N ARG A 303 -11.19 35.10 -17.32
CA ARG A 303 -11.37 33.87 -18.13
C ARG A 303 -10.62 33.89 -19.47
N HIS A 304 -10.26 35.08 -19.95
CA HIS A 304 -9.58 35.25 -21.23
C HIS A 304 -8.06 35.39 -21.06
N ARG A 305 -7.56 35.44 -19.81
CA ARG A 305 -6.11 35.48 -19.56
C ARG A 305 -5.51 34.11 -19.83
N LEU A 306 -4.30 34.08 -20.36
CA LEU A 306 -3.54 32.83 -20.53
C LEU A 306 -3.26 32.20 -19.17
N THR A 307 -3.26 30.86 -19.12
CA THR A 307 -2.66 30.15 -17.98
C THR A 307 -1.14 30.17 -18.08
N ALA A 308 -0.42 29.83 -16.99
CA ALA A 308 1.03 29.74 -17.04
C ALA A 308 1.53 28.71 -18.08
N SER A 309 0.80 27.60 -18.27
CA SER A 309 1.11 26.60 -19.30
C SER A 309 0.88 27.15 -20.71
N ASP A 310 -0.26 27.78 -20.97
CA ASP A 310 -0.57 28.34 -22.30
C ASP A 310 0.38 29.49 -22.66
N ALA A 311 0.82 30.27 -21.67
CA ALA A 311 1.79 31.34 -21.86
C ALA A 311 3.18 30.80 -22.22
N LEU A 312 3.63 29.69 -21.62
CA LEU A 312 4.86 29.00 -22.02
C LEU A 312 4.79 28.47 -23.45
N GLU A 313 3.58 28.13 -23.90
CA GLU A 313 3.32 27.69 -25.27
C GLU A 313 3.08 28.85 -26.26
N SER A 314 3.24 30.10 -25.81
CA SER A 314 3.03 31.25 -26.69
C SER A 314 4.12 31.34 -27.77
N PRO A 315 3.77 31.69 -29.02
CA PRO A 315 4.75 31.90 -30.09
C PRO A 315 5.88 32.88 -29.74
N TRP A 316 5.60 33.88 -28.89
CA TRP A 316 6.61 34.85 -28.46
C TRP A 316 7.63 34.25 -27.47
N ILE A 317 7.23 33.23 -26.71
CA ILE A 317 8.07 32.51 -25.73
C ILE A 317 8.79 31.32 -26.37
N ILE A 318 8.10 30.49 -27.15
CA ILE A 318 8.69 29.33 -27.84
C ILE A 318 9.59 29.75 -29.03
N GLN A 319 9.85 31.04 -29.25
CA GLN A 319 10.57 31.49 -30.43
C GLN A 319 12.03 30.99 -30.42
N GLU A 320 12.22 29.79 -30.99
CA GLU A 320 13.46 29.24 -31.52
C GLU A 320 14.05 30.24 -32.51
N ASN A 321 14.97 31.05 -32.01
CA ASN A 321 15.91 31.79 -32.83
C ASN A 321 17.33 31.48 -32.35
N GLN A 322 17.75 30.24 -32.58
CA GLN A 322 18.99 30.07 -33.34
C GLN A 322 18.75 29.06 -34.47
N LEU A 323 18.85 29.60 -35.69
CA LEU A 323 19.12 28.90 -36.95
C LEU A 323 17.98 28.04 -37.49
N ARG A 324 17.07 28.66 -38.26
CA ARG A 324 16.43 27.95 -39.38
C ARG A 324 17.46 27.85 -40.50
N PRO A 325 18.04 26.68 -40.78
CA PRO A 325 18.92 26.55 -41.92
C PRO A 325 18.02 26.55 -43.17
N ALA A 326 18.43 27.25 -44.23
CA ALA A 326 17.84 26.99 -45.54
C ALA A 326 18.11 25.52 -45.91
N LEU A 327 17.35 24.92 -46.84
CA LEU A 327 17.60 23.54 -47.27
C LEU A 327 19.06 23.29 -47.73
N SER A 328 19.77 24.36 -48.15
CA SER A 328 21.20 24.35 -48.46
C SER A 328 22.10 24.12 -47.24
N ASP A 329 21.70 24.59 -46.07
CA ASP A 329 22.53 24.68 -44.87
C ASP A 329 22.37 23.44 -43.96
N ILE A 330 21.36 22.61 -44.24
CA ILE A 330 21.08 21.37 -43.51
C ILE A 330 22.15 20.32 -43.78
N HIS A 331 22.84 20.37 -44.93
CA HIS A 331 23.72 19.29 -45.36
C HIS A 331 24.90 19.04 -44.40
N ASP A 332 25.44 20.11 -43.78
CA ASP A 332 26.64 20.11 -42.93
C ASP A 332 26.35 20.00 -41.41
N LEU A 333 25.08 19.88 -41.01
CA LEU A 333 24.69 19.78 -39.60
C LEU A 333 24.98 18.40 -39.00
N LYS A 334 25.13 18.34 -37.67
CA LYS A 334 25.24 17.09 -36.93
C LYS A 334 23.92 16.31 -36.98
N ILE A 335 24.00 15.00 -36.81
CA ILE A 335 22.83 14.10 -36.85
C ILE A 335 21.78 14.52 -35.79
N GLU A 336 22.22 14.84 -34.57
CA GLU A 336 21.34 15.29 -33.47
C GLU A 336 20.56 16.57 -33.84
N GLU A 337 21.22 17.55 -34.48
CA GLU A 337 20.58 18.79 -34.93
C GLU A 337 19.57 18.53 -36.06
N LYS A 338 19.86 17.56 -36.95
CA LYS A 338 18.95 17.14 -38.02
C LYS A 338 17.70 16.45 -37.48
N GLU A 339 17.83 15.69 -36.39
CA GLU A 339 16.71 15.04 -35.70
C GLU A 339 15.78 16.07 -35.02
N ASP A 340 16.32 17.12 -34.41
CA ASP A 340 15.54 18.25 -33.88
C ASP A 340 14.77 18.98 -34.98
N ILE A 341 15.43 19.27 -36.11
CA ILE A 341 14.79 19.92 -37.26
C ILE A 341 13.68 19.03 -37.85
N LEU A 342 13.86 17.70 -37.86
CA LEU A 342 12.84 16.75 -38.30
C LEU A 342 11.60 16.83 -37.40
N ARG A 343 11.78 16.85 -36.07
CA ARG A 343 10.68 16.99 -35.10
C ARG A 343 9.96 18.33 -35.25
N MET A 344 10.71 19.42 -35.45
CA MET A 344 10.13 20.74 -35.69
C MET A 344 9.34 20.79 -36.99
N ALA A 345 9.91 20.28 -38.09
CA ALA A 345 9.24 20.22 -39.38
C ALA A 345 7.96 19.38 -39.31
N ALA A 346 7.97 18.30 -38.53
CA ALA A 346 6.79 17.48 -38.29
C ALA A 346 5.72 18.19 -37.45
N ARG A 347 6.11 19.01 -36.47
CA ARG A 347 5.22 19.88 -35.67
C ARG A 347 4.54 20.94 -36.55
N THR A 348 5.31 21.62 -37.41
CA THR A 348 4.83 22.72 -38.24
C THR A 348 4.18 22.28 -39.56
N GLY A 349 4.34 21.01 -39.95
CA GLY A 349 3.79 20.46 -41.19
C GLY A 349 4.63 20.71 -42.44
N ASP A 350 5.94 21.01 -42.29
CA ASP A 350 6.85 21.27 -43.42
C ASP A 350 7.28 19.96 -44.09
N MET A 351 6.44 19.46 -45.00
CA MET A 351 6.65 18.21 -45.74
C MET A 351 7.99 18.17 -46.49
N ASN A 352 8.41 19.29 -47.08
CA ASN A 352 9.62 19.33 -47.90
C ASN A 352 10.86 19.06 -47.04
N LYS A 353 10.92 19.62 -45.83
CA LYS A 353 12.02 19.35 -44.89
C LYS A 353 11.97 17.95 -44.33
N VAL A 354 10.78 17.44 -43.99
CA VAL A 354 10.62 16.06 -43.51
C VAL A 354 11.14 15.07 -44.56
N GLN A 355 10.73 15.22 -45.82
CA GLN A 355 11.20 14.37 -46.93
C GLN A 355 12.70 14.50 -47.14
N HIS A 356 13.23 15.73 -47.12
CA HIS A 356 14.65 15.97 -47.33
C HIS A 356 15.51 15.35 -46.24
N LEU A 357 15.13 15.47 -44.97
CA LEU A 357 15.86 14.94 -43.82
C LEU A 357 15.81 13.41 -43.77
N LEU A 358 14.67 12.80 -44.05
CA LEU A 358 14.56 11.33 -44.11
C LEU A 358 15.38 10.75 -45.27
N ASN A 359 15.42 11.41 -46.43
CA ASN A 359 16.30 11.02 -47.54
C ASN A 359 17.79 11.15 -47.20
N GLN A 360 18.17 11.96 -46.22
CA GLN A 360 19.54 12.04 -45.69
C GLN A 360 19.85 10.97 -44.62
N GLY A 361 18.90 10.08 -44.31
CA GLY A 361 19.10 8.99 -43.35
C GLY A 361 18.96 9.39 -41.88
N VAL A 362 18.28 10.51 -41.59
CA VAL A 362 17.91 10.90 -40.22
C VAL A 362 16.95 9.87 -39.64
N ASP A 363 17.16 9.44 -38.39
CA ASP A 363 16.29 8.46 -37.76
C ASP A 363 14.87 9.04 -37.55
N ILE A 364 13.90 8.43 -38.22
CA ILE A 364 12.48 8.81 -38.15
C ILE A 364 11.89 8.66 -36.73
N ASN A 365 12.51 7.80 -35.92
CA ASN A 365 12.09 7.46 -34.56
C ASN A 365 12.91 8.19 -33.49
N ALA A 366 13.76 9.14 -33.89
CA ALA A 366 14.52 9.96 -32.97
C ALA A 366 13.60 10.73 -32.01
N VAL A 367 13.96 10.71 -30.74
CA VAL A 367 13.18 11.29 -29.65
C VAL A 367 13.83 12.56 -29.10
N ASP A 368 13.00 13.50 -28.63
CA ASP A 368 13.48 14.66 -27.86
C ASP A 368 13.63 14.34 -26.36
N ALA A 369 13.95 15.36 -25.56
CA ALA A 369 14.08 15.24 -24.10
C ALA A 369 12.77 14.80 -23.41
N GLN A 370 11.60 15.00 -24.04
CA GLN A 370 10.29 14.55 -23.57
C GLN A 370 9.90 13.18 -24.15
N ASN A 371 10.84 12.52 -24.82
CA ASN A 371 10.68 11.24 -25.48
C ASN A 371 9.64 11.29 -26.62
N GLN A 372 9.42 12.46 -27.23
CA GLN A 372 8.47 12.66 -28.33
C GLN A 372 9.13 12.43 -29.69
N THR A 373 8.47 11.65 -30.55
CA THR A 373 8.89 11.46 -31.94
C THR A 373 8.27 12.52 -32.86
N ALA A 374 8.80 12.62 -34.08
CA ALA A 374 8.19 13.41 -35.15
C ALA A 374 6.71 13.02 -35.38
N LEU A 375 6.37 11.74 -35.25
CA LEU A 375 4.99 11.25 -35.40
C LEU A 375 4.10 11.72 -34.23
N ASN A 376 4.60 11.72 -32.98
CA ASN A 376 3.84 12.26 -31.84
C ASN A 376 3.46 13.73 -32.07
N LEU A 377 4.43 14.54 -32.51
CA LEU A 377 4.24 15.97 -32.76
C LEU A 377 3.29 16.25 -33.93
N ALA A 378 3.46 15.54 -35.04
CA ALA A 378 2.55 15.63 -36.18
C ALA A 378 1.11 15.23 -35.79
N SER A 379 0.96 14.20 -34.95
CA SER A 379 -0.33 13.71 -34.46
C SER A 379 -1.04 14.71 -33.55
N TYR A 380 -0.30 15.29 -32.61
CA TYR A 380 -0.82 16.31 -31.67
C TYR A 380 -1.29 17.57 -32.41
N ASN A 381 -0.52 18.01 -33.41
CA ASN A 381 -0.79 19.22 -34.18
C ASN A 381 -1.73 19.02 -35.38
N GLY A 382 -2.15 17.78 -35.65
CA GLY A 382 -3.11 17.48 -36.74
C GLY A 382 -2.50 17.55 -38.15
N GLN A 383 -1.20 17.32 -38.29
CA GLN A 383 -0.49 17.37 -39.57
C GLN A 383 -0.67 16.08 -40.38
N THR A 384 -1.88 15.87 -40.92
CA THR A 384 -2.28 14.58 -41.52
C THR A 384 -1.36 14.09 -42.62
N LYS A 385 -0.95 14.97 -43.54
CA LYS A 385 -0.07 14.59 -44.65
C LYS A 385 1.31 14.14 -44.15
N VAL A 386 1.88 14.89 -43.20
CA VAL A 386 3.18 14.56 -42.63
C VAL A 386 3.10 13.27 -41.82
N ALA A 387 2.06 13.09 -41.00
CA ALA A 387 1.83 11.85 -40.27
C ALA A 387 1.69 10.64 -41.21
N GLU A 388 0.94 10.76 -42.30
CA GLU A 388 0.80 9.73 -43.33
C GLU A 388 2.14 9.39 -43.97
N TYR A 389 2.93 10.40 -44.34
CA TYR A 389 4.26 10.20 -44.91
C TYR A 389 5.22 9.55 -43.91
N LEU A 390 5.21 9.95 -42.64
CA LEU A 390 6.03 9.34 -41.59
C LEU A 390 5.65 7.87 -41.39
N MET A 391 4.36 7.54 -41.38
CA MET A 391 3.87 6.17 -41.27
C MET A 391 4.27 5.29 -42.46
N GLN A 392 4.22 5.83 -43.69
CA GLN A 392 4.66 5.14 -44.90
C GLN A 392 6.17 4.83 -44.90
N ASN A 393 6.95 5.53 -44.06
CA ASN A 393 8.38 5.32 -43.86
C ASN A 393 8.69 4.63 -42.51
N ASP A 394 7.77 3.78 -42.03
CA ASP A 394 7.94 2.94 -40.84
C ASP A 394 8.17 3.68 -39.50
N ALA A 395 7.56 4.87 -39.32
CA ALA A 395 7.53 5.53 -38.01
C ALA A 395 6.81 4.67 -36.94
N SER A 396 7.44 4.53 -35.78
CA SER A 396 7.00 3.65 -34.69
C SER A 396 5.86 4.25 -33.86
N PHE A 397 4.81 3.47 -33.66
CA PHE A 397 3.72 3.76 -32.72
C PHE A 397 4.01 3.33 -31.29
N GLN A 398 5.09 2.58 -31.08
CA GLN A 398 5.41 1.95 -29.79
C GLN A 398 6.24 2.86 -28.88
N ILE A 399 6.82 3.93 -29.44
CA ILE A 399 7.58 4.91 -28.68
C ILE A 399 6.59 5.82 -27.95
N LEU A 400 6.68 5.81 -26.61
CA LEU A 400 5.82 6.58 -25.72
C LEU A 400 6.59 7.79 -25.21
N ASN A 401 5.92 8.95 -25.12
CA ASN A 401 6.52 10.12 -24.48
C ASN A 401 6.68 9.89 -22.95
N LEU A 402 7.27 10.85 -22.22
CA LEU A 402 7.44 10.74 -20.76
C LEU A 402 6.14 10.51 -19.97
N GLU A 403 4.99 10.90 -20.51
CA GLU A 403 3.66 10.68 -19.92
C GLU A 403 3.05 9.32 -20.30
N GLY A 404 3.80 8.49 -21.04
CA GLY A 404 3.31 7.22 -21.57
C GLY A 404 2.37 7.39 -22.78
N ASN A 405 2.23 8.60 -23.32
CA ASN A 405 1.32 8.89 -24.43
C ASN A 405 1.93 8.44 -25.76
N SER A 406 1.21 7.54 -26.44
CA SER A 406 1.49 7.17 -27.84
C SER A 406 1.00 8.25 -28.82
N PRO A 407 1.35 8.16 -30.12
CA PRO A 407 0.78 9.05 -31.14
C PRO A 407 -0.76 9.09 -31.15
N TRP A 408 -1.41 7.96 -30.81
CA TRP A 408 -2.86 7.90 -30.65
C TRP A 408 -3.39 8.76 -29.49
N HIS A 409 -2.72 8.74 -28.34
CA HIS A 409 -3.09 9.60 -27.21
C HIS A 409 -2.90 11.07 -27.58
N SER A 410 -1.79 11.39 -28.25
CA SER A 410 -1.46 12.75 -28.71
C SER A 410 -2.53 13.31 -29.66
N ALA A 411 -3.02 12.50 -30.59
CA ALA A 411 -4.12 12.88 -31.49
C ALA A 411 -5.46 13.08 -30.76
N VAL A 412 -5.72 12.31 -29.69
CA VAL A 412 -6.95 12.42 -28.89
C VAL A 412 -6.94 13.68 -28.03
N MET A 413 -5.82 14.00 -27.38
CA MET A 413 -5.69 15.18 -26.49
C MET A 413 -6.09 16.49 -27.16
N ASN A 414 -5.86 16.61 -28.47
CA ASN A 414 -6.20 17.81 -29.25
C ASN A 414 -7.35 17.61 -30.24
N SER A 415 -8.19 16.59 -30.01
CA SER A 415 -9.37 16.32 -30.83
C SER A 415 -9.08 16.29 -32.34
N ARG A 416 -8.17 15.41 -32.80
CA ARG A 416 -7.76 15.31 -34.23
C ARG A 416 -8.42 14.14 -34.97
N PRO A 417 -9.68 14.27 -35.46
CA PRO A 417 -10.42 13.16 -36.09
C PRO A 417 -9.75 12.60 -37.35
N GLU A 418 -9.14 13.46 -38.17
CA GLU A 418 -8.51 13.03 -39.43
C GLU A 418 -7.26 12.18 -39.21
N ILE A 419 -6.47 12.49 -38.18
CA ILE A 419 -5.34 11.65 -37.75
C ILE A 419 -5.84 10.30 -37.24
N ILE A 420 -6.92 10.29 -36.45
CA ILE A 420 -7.53 9.05 -35.95
C ILE A 420 -8.09 8.21 -37.10
N ARG A 421 -8.75 8.82 -38.10
CA ARG A 421 -9.20 8.11 -39.32
C ARG A 421 -8.03 7.49 -40.08
N LEU A 422 -6.93 8.22 -40.22
CA LEU A 422 -5.71 7.73 -40.84
C LEU A 422 -5.15 6.53 -40.07
N PHE A 423 -5.02 6.63 -38.74
CA PHE A 423 -4.47 5.56 -37.92
C PHE A 423 -5.36 4.31 -37.87
N VAL A 424 -6.69 4.48 -37.91
CA VAL A 424 -7.67 3.38 -37.99
C VAL A 424 -7.54 2.61 -39.30
N ARG A 425 -7.30 3.29 -40.43
CA ARG A 425 -7.14 2.64 -41.75
C ARG A 425 -5.96 1.67 -41.77
N GLU A 426 -4.87 2.04 -41.11
CA GLU A 426 -3.61 1.28 -41.08
C GLU A 426 -3.58 0.16 -39.99
N ARG A 427 -4.70 -0.06 -39.28
CA ARG A 427 -4.94 -1.20 -38.35
C ARG A 427 -3.97 -1.32 -37.14
N PHE A 428 -3.56 -0.22 -36.52
CA PHE A 428 -2.69 -0.26 -35.31
C PHE A 428 -3.45 -0.53 -33.99
N GLU A 429 -2.75 -1.08 -32.98
CA GLU A 429 -3.32 -1.51 -31.69
C GLU A 429 -3.80 -0.31 -30.82
N THR A 430 -5.10 -0.22 -30.54
CA THR A 430 -5.74 0.89 -29.81
C THR A 430 -5.77 0.75 -28.28
N TYR A 431 -5.00 -0.20 -27.71
CA TYR A 431 -5.15 -0.64 -26.32
C TYR A 431 -4.02 -0.26 -25.38
N ALA A 432 -2.96 0.39 -25.89
CA ALA A 432 -1.87 0.90 -25.07
C ALA A 432 -2.41 1.90 -24.05
N LYS A 433 -1.88 1.84 -22.82
CA LYS A 433 -2.25 2.75 -21.74
C LYS A 433 -1.12 3.76 -21.54
N ASN A 434 -1.48 5.01 -21.29
CA ASN A 434 -0.53 6.01 -20.80
C ASN A 434 -0.20 5.78 -19.31
N ASN A 435 0.65 6.64 -18.73
CA ASN A 435 1.06 6.51 -17.33
C ASN A 435 -0.10 6.64 -16.34
N ASP A 436 -1.17 7.36 -16.72
CA ASP A 436 -2.41 7.46 -15.94
C ASP A 436 -3.33 6.23 -16.10
N GLY A 437 -2.92 5.25 -16.90
CA GLY A 437 -3.64 4.00 -17.09
C GLY A 437 -4.81 4.08 -18.08
N TYR A 438 -4.96 5.20 -18.81
CA TYR A 438 -6.01 5.42 -19.81
C TYR A 438 -5.58 4.97 -21.19
N THR A 439 -6.52 4.41 -21.96
CA THR A 439 -6.35 4.16 -23.39
C THR A 439 -6.75 5.41 -24.19
N PRO A 440 -6.42 5.52 -25.50
CA PRO A 440 -6.88 6.64 -26.32
C PRO A 440 -8.40 6.80 -26.33
N LEU A 441 -9.15 5.69 -26.33
CA LEU A 441 -10.62 5.73 -26.19
C LEU A 441 -11.05 6.20 -24.79
N GLY A 442 -10.38 5.74 -23.73
CA GLY A 442 -10.66 6.17 -22.36
C GLY A 442 -10.44 7.68 -22.19
N LEU A 443 -9.35 8.20 -22.77
CA LEU A 443 -9.04 9.62 -22.80
C LEU A 443 -10.09 10.41 -23.60
N ALA A 444 -10.49 9.92 -24.78
CA ALA A 444 -11.54 10.57 -25.58
C ALA A 444 -12.88 10.68 -24.84
N ILE A 445 -13.21 9.68 -24.00
CA ILE A 445 -14.40 9.67 -23.14
C ILE A 445 -14.29 10.68 -22.01
N ILE A 446 -13.12 10.77 -21.36
CA ILE A 446 -12.87 11.73 -20.27
C ILE A 446 -12.97 13.16 -20.79
N GLU A 447 -12.40 13.43 -21.95
CA GLU A 447 -12.46 14.76 -22.59
C GLU A 447 -13.85 15.04 -23.19
N GLY A 448 -14.60 14.01 -23.57
CA GLY A 448 -15.95 14.12 -24.13
C GLY A 448 -15.97 14.39 -25.64
N HIS A 449 -14.95 13.95 -26.38
CA HIS A 449 -14.86 14.13 -27.83
C HIS A 449 -15.77 13.15 -28.58
N LEU A 450 -17.07 13.49 -28.72
CA LEU A 450 -18.09 12.62 -29.30
C LEU A 450 -17.75 12.08 -30.69
N GLU A 451 -17.14 12.90 -31.57
CA GLU A 451 -16.76 12.46 -32.91
C GLU A 451 -15.67 11.38 -32.85
N LEU A 452 -14.64 11.58 -32.02
CA LEU A 452 -13.57 10.60 -31.82
C LEU A 452 -14.12 9.31 -31.23
N ILE A 453 -15.00 9.41 -30.23
CA ILE A 453 -15.65 8.25 -29.60
C ILE A 453 -16.43 7.46 -30.67
N LYS A 454 -17.23 8.13 -31.52
CA LYS A 454 -17.94 7.47 -32.63
C LYS A 454 -16.97 6.80 -33.61
N LEU A 455 -15.86 7.45 -33.96
CA LEU A 455 -14.85 6.89 -34.86
C LEU A 455 -14.19 5.63 -34.28
N PHE A 456 -13.80 5.68 -33.01
CA PHE A 456 -13.26 4.51 -32.31
C PHE A 456 -14.29 3.38 -32.25
N LEU A 457 -15.56 3.67 -31.99
CA LEU A 457 -16.64 2.68 -31.94
C LEU A 457 -16.94 2.07 -33.33
N GLN A 458 -16.98 2.88 -34.39
CA GLN A 458 -17.23 2.44 -35.77
C GLN A 458 -16.09 1.59 -36.35
N SER A 459 -14.86 1.83 -35.89
CA SER A 459 -13.65 1.14 -36.40
C SER A 459 -13.55 -0.35 -36.05
N GLY A 460 -14.46 -0.88 -35.23
CA GLY A 460 -14.45 -2.30 -34.86
C GLY A 460 -13.23 -2.71 -34.04
N ALA A 461 -12.56 -1.76 -33.36
CA ALA A 461 -11.58 -2.06 -32.33
C ALA A 461 -12.21 -3.09 -31.38
N ARG A 462 -11.76 -4.34 -31.40
CA ARG A 462 -12.32 -5.46 -30.61
C ARG A 462 -12.37 -5.07 -29.12
N ILE A 463 -13.47 -4.50 -28.66
CA ILE A 463 -13.73 -4.29 -27.24
C ILE A 463 -14.02 -5.69 -26.71
N LYS A 464 -12.98 -6.44 -26.32
CA LYS A 464 -13.18 -7.71 -25.60
C LYS A 464 -14.04 -7.38 -24.37
N GLU A 465 -15.13 -8.10 -24.24
CA GLU A 465 -16.33 -7.84 -23.42
C GLU A 465 -16.09 -7.35 -21.97
N LYS A 466 -14.92 -7.63 -21.38
CA LYS A 466 -14.55 -7.15 -20.03
C LYS A 466 -14.12 -5.67 -19.93
N LYS A 467 -14.02 -4.91 -21.03
CA LYS A 467 -13.50 -3.51 -21.02
C LYS A 467 -14.52 -2.45 -21.45
N ALA A 468 -15.65 -2.85 -22.01
CA ALA A 468 -16.83 -2.00 -22.20
C ALA A 468 -17.33 -1.40 -20.88
N GLU A 469 -17.18 -2.16 -19.80
CA GLU A 469 -17.63 -1.82 -18.46
C GLU A 469 -16.89 -0.60 -17.86
N CYS A 470 -15.67 -0.34 -18.34
CA CYS A 470 -14.84 0.79 -17.91
C CYS A 470 -15.26 2.11 -18.58
N CYS A 471 -15.80 2.07 -19.81
CA CYS A 471 -16.09 3.26 -20.60
C CYS A 471 -17.30 4.03 -20.08
N LEU A 472 -18.39 3.32 -19.73
CA LEU A 472 -19.58 3.94 -19.15
C LEU A 472 -19.26 4.56 -17.78
N ASN A 473 -18.56 3.83 -16.91
CA ASN A 473 -18.14 4.34 -15.60
C ASN A 473 -17.25 5.59 -15.73
N LEU A 474 -16.29 5.60 -16.66
CA LEU A 474 -15.45 6.77 -16.92
C LEU A 474 -16.28 7.98 -17.39
N ALA A 475 -17.25 7.78 -18.28
CA ALA A 475 -18.13 8.84 -18.75
C ALA A 475 -18.98 9.45 -17.61
N VAL A 476 -19.45 8.60 -16.67
CA VAL A 476 -20.19 9.06 -15.48
C VAL A 476 -19.29 9.88 -14.55
N ILE A 477 -18.08 9.38 -14.27
CA ILE A 477 -17.09 10.08 -13.42
C ILE A 477 -16.75 11.45 -14.02
N ALA A 478 -16.50 11.49 -15.34
CA ALA A 478 -16.22 12.72 -16.08
C ALA A 478 -17.44 13.64 -16.26
N GLY A 479 -18.65 13.18 -15.92
CA GLY A 479 -19.89 13.96 -16.03
C GLY A 479 -20.34 14.24 -17.47
N LYS A 480 -19.96 13.41 -18.44
CA LYS A 480 -20.24 13.64 -19.88
C LYS A 480 -21.57 13.02 -20.29
N THR A 481 -22.68 13.73 -20.06
CA THR A 481 -24.06 13.25 -20.29
C THR A 481 -24.29 12.74 -21.72
N GLU A 482 -23.85 13.47 -22.74
CA GLU A 482 -24.04 13.08 -24.15
C GLU A 482 -23.25 11.80 -24.50
N THR A 483 -22.08 11.62 -23.88
CA THR A 483 -21.28 10.40 -24.03
C THR A 483 -21.97 9.21 -23.35
N VAL A 484 -22.53 9.41 -22.16
CA VAL A 484 -23.35 8.39 -21.48
C VAL A 484 -24.55 7.99 -22.34
N GLN A 485 -25.28 8.95 -22.91
CA GLN A 485 -26.40 8.67 -23.82
C GLN A 485 -25.96 7.89 -25.07
N LEU A 486 -24.83 8.27 -25.67
CA LEU A 486 -24.27 7.56 -26.83
C LEU A 486 -23.93 6.10 -26.48
N LEU A 487 -23.30 5.88 -25.33
CA LEU A 487 -22.92 4.54 -24.87
C LEU A 487 -24.13 3.69 -24.47
N LEU A 488 -25.23 4.29 -24.00
CA LEU A 488 -26.48 3.60 -23.67
C LEU A 488 -27.33 3.25 -24.91
N LYS A 489 -27.37 4.11 -25.94
CA LYS A 489 -28.19 3.93 -27.15
C LYS A 489 -27.73 2.80 -28.09
N GLY A 490 -26.57 2.18 -27.84
CA GLY A 490 -26.14 0.96 -28.53
C GLY A 490 -25.99 1.08 -30.05
N SER A 491 -25.69 2.27 -30.58
CA SER A 491 -25.58 2.48 -32.02
C SER A 491 -24.22 2.02 -32.53
N THR A 492 -24.21 0.94 -33.31
CA THR A 492 -23.07 0.35 -34.04
C THR A 492 -21.95 -0.28 -33.18
N GLY A 493 -22.06 -1.58 -32.91
CA GLY A 493 -20.90 -2.44 -32.58
C GLY A 493 -20.59 -2.70 -31.09
N PHE A 494 -21.35 -2.14 -30.15
CA PHE A 494 -21.12 -2.36 -28.72
C PHE A 494 -21.97 -3.52 -28.18
N VAL A 495 -21.36 -4.43 -27.41
CA VAL A 495 -22.12 -5.40 -26.58
C VAL A 495 -22.82 -4.58 -25.50
N ALA A 496 -24.15 -4.65 -25.42
CA ALA A 496 -24.93 -3.91 -24.45
C ALA A 496 -24.30 -4.03 -23.05
N ALA A 497 -24.00 -2.88 -22.41
CA ALA A 497 -23.34 -2.86 -21.11
C ALA A 497 -24.05 -3.80 -20.14
N SER A 498 -23.29 -4.68 -19.48
CA SER A 498 -23.81 -5.69 -18.57
C SER A 498 -24.65 -5.03 -17.47
N LYS A 499 -25.62 -5.75 -16.93
CA LYS A 499 -26.44 -5.25 -15.80
C LYS A 499 -25.54 -4.80 -14.63
N SER A 500 -24.44 -5.51 -14.37
CA SER A 500 -23.46 -5.15 -13.33
C SER A 500 -22.78 -3.80 -13.61
N CYS A 501 -22.31 -3.57 -14.84
CA CYS A 501 -21.72 -2.29 -15.23
C CYS A 501 -22.69 -1.12 -15.08
N ARG A 502 -23.95 -1.29 -15.49
CA ARG A 502 -24.97 -0.23 -15.33
C ARG A 502 -25.25 0.07 -13.86
N ILE A 503 -25.27 -0.95 -12.99
CA ILE A 503 -25.39 -0.75 -11.53
C ILE A 503 -24.20 0.04 -10.99
N SER A 504 -22.98 -0.30 -11.40
CA SER A 504 -21.77 0.46 -11.02
C SER A 504 -21.83 1.91 -11.50
N ALA A 505 -22.26 2.15 -12.74
CA ALA A 505 -22.40 3.48 -13.31
C ALA A 505 -23.45 4.31 -12.57
N LEU A 506 -24.59 3.71 -12.22
CA LEU A 506 -25.66 4.36 -11.47
C LEU A 506 -25.17 4.79 -10.07
N VAL A 507 -24.43 3.90 -9.41
CA VAL A 507 -23.84 4.18 -8.10
C VAL A 507 -22.81 5.31 -8.16
N LEU A 508 -21.95 5.33 -9.18
CA LEU A 508 -21.01 6.43 -9.41
C LEU A 508 -21.75 7.75 -9.65
N ALA A 509 -22.85 7.72 -10.41
CA ALA A 509 -23.65 8.92 -10.64
C ALA A 509 -24.21 9.50 -9.33
N ALA A 510 -24.66 8.64 -8.41
CA ALA A 510 -25.08 9.07 -7.08
C ALA A 510 -23.93 9.59 -6.22
N ALA A 511 -22.76 8.92 -6.24
CA ALA A 511 -21.57 9.33 -5.50
C ALA A 511 -21.08 10.74 -5.88
N PHE A 512 -21.12 11.06 -7.19
CA PHE A 512 -20.69 12.34 -7.77
C PHE A 512 -21.83 13.36 -7.93
N GLY A 513 -23.04 13.07 -7.45
CA GLY A 513 -24.17 14.01 -7.50
C GLY A 513 -24.66 14.32 -8.93
N ARG A 514 -24.51 13.40 -9.88
CA ARG A 514 -24.87 13.60 -11.29
C ARG A 514 -26.33 13.22 -11.55
N GLN A 515 -27.27 14.05 -11.12
CA GLN A 515 -28.72 13.78 -11.19
C GLN A 515 -29.23 13.38 -12.59
N VAL A 516 -28.84 14.11 -13.65
CA VAL A 516 -29.28 13.83 -15.03
C VAL A 516 -28.75 12.47 -15.52
N ILE A 517 -27.47 12.19 -15.27
CA ILE A 517 -26.85 10.91 -15.63
C ILE A 517 -27.45 9.77 -14.80
N PHE A 518 -27.72 10.01 -13.52
CA PHE A 518 -28.39 9.05 -12.66
C PHE A 518 -29.78 8.72 -13.19
N HIS A 519 -30.58 9.73 -13.56
CA HIS A 519 -31.91 9.53 -14.12
C HIS A 519 -31.86 8.65 -15.39
N LEU A 520 -30.99 8.99 -16.34
CA LEU A 520 -30.78 8.22 -17.57
C LEU A 520 -30.41 6.74 -17.29
N LEU A 521 -29.59 6.50 -16.27
CA LEU A 521 -29.21 5.14 -15.89
C LEU A 521 -30.34 4.42 -15.13
N ALA A 522 -31.04 5.12 -14.25
CA ALA A 522 -32.13 4.59 -13.42
C ALA A 522 -33.31 4.11 -14.28
N GLU A 523 -33.61 4.80 -15.40
CA GLU A 523 -34.60 4.33 -16.39
C GLU A 523 -34.27 2.94 -16.94
N THR A 524 -32.98 2.56 -16.99
CA THR A 524 -32.56 1.29 -17.59
C THR A 524 -32.52 0.12 -16.61
N ILE A 525 -32.33 0.35 -15.30
CA ILE A 525 -32.10 -0.72 -14.30
C ILE A 525 -32.86 -0.55 -12.98
N GLY A 526 -33.55 0.57 -12.76
CA GLY A 526 -34.19 0.95 -11.50
C GLY A 526 -33.27 1.73 -10.55
N CYS A 527 -33.86 2.51 -9.64
CA CYS A 527 -33.16 3.37 -8.69
C CYS A 527 -32.67 2.65 -7.40
N ASP A 528 -33.34 1.57 -6.99
CA ASP A 528 -33.08 0.86 -5.71
C ASP A 528 -32.15 -0.37 -5.87
N VAL A 529 -31.30 -0.36 -6.89
CA VAL A 529 -30.34 -1.45 -7.12
C VAL A 529 -29.19 -1.40 -6.11
N LYS A 530 -28.67 -2.57 -5.73
CA LYS A 530 -27.52 -2.70 -4.83
C LYS A 530 -26.25 -3.02 -5.63
N ASN A 531 -25.13 -2.40 -5.26
CA ASN A 531 -23.82 -2.79 -5.79
C ASN A 531 -23.34 -4.13 -5.19
N GLU A 532 -22.13 -4.57 -5.55
CA GLU A 532 -21.51 -5.79 -5.02
C GLU A 532 -21.35 -5.79 -3.49
N ASP A 533 -21.24 -4.61 -2.87
CA ASP A 533 -21.17 -4.43 -1.40
C ASP A 533 -22.56 -4.34 -0.74
N GLY A 534 -23.63 -4.52 -1.51
CA GLY A 534 -25.01 -4.40 -1.04
C GLY A 534 -25.48 -2.96 -0.81
N LEU A 535 -24.73 -1.94 -1.22
CA LEU A 535 -25.05 -0.53 -1.00
C LEU A 535 -26.01 0.02 -2.07
N THR A 536 -27.03 0.76 -1.64
CA THR A 536 -27.94 1.48 -2.54
C THR A 536 -27.37 2.87 -2.90
N PRO A 537 -27.79 3.46 -4.03
CA PRO A 537 -27.40 4.82 -4.40
C PRO A 537 -27.68 5.87 -3.32
N LEU A 538 -28.77 5.72 -2.57
CA LEU A 538 -29.13 6.62 -1.47
C LEU A 538 -28.12 6.59 -0.33
N ILE A 539 -27.66 5.39 0.08
CA ILE A 539 -26.59 5.26 1.09
C ILE A 539 -25.32 5.96 0.61
N ILE A 540 -24.99 5.78 -0.66
CA ILE A 540 -23.76 6.31 -1.25
C ILE A 540 -23.81 7.83 -1.35
N ALA A 541 -24.92 8.39 -1.85
CA ALA A 541 -25.13 9.84 -1.90
C ALA A 541 -25.08 10.47 -0.49
N ALA A 542 -25.67 9.80 0.51
CA ALA A 542 -25.61 10.25 1.90
C ALA A 542 -24.18 10.20 2.48
N ALA A 543 -23.42 9.14 2.17
CA ALA A 543 -22.03 9.00 2.58
C ALA A 543 -21.12 10.07 1.93
N THR A 544 -21.28 10.30 0.62
CA THR A 544 -20.44 11.24 -0.14
C THR A 544 -20.82 12.70 0.06
N GLY A 545 -21.97 12.99 0.70
CA GLY A 545 -22.38 14.36 1.02
C GLY A 545 -23.14 15.06 -0.10
N GLN A 546 -23.73 14.31 -1.04
CA GLN A 546 -24.46 14.87 -2.18
C GLN A 546 -25.90 15.22 -1.78
N GLN A 547 -26.11 16.34 -1.10
CA GLN A 547 -27.43 16.73 -0.57
C GLN A 547 -28.50 16.79 -1.66
N GLU A 548 -28.26 17.49 -2.78
CA GLU A 548 -29.23 17.62 -3.87
C GLU A 548 -29.59 16.26 -4.50
N MET A 549 -28.65 15.31 -4.49
CA MET A 549 -28.88 13.95 -4.96
C MET A 549 -29.71 13.14 -3.97
N VAL A 550 -29.48 13.32 -2.66
CA VAL A 550 -30.32 12.71 -1.62
C VAL A 550 -31.74 13.27 -1.69
N GLU A 551 -31.92 14.58 -1.82
CA GLU A 551 -33.23 15.20 -2.01
C GLU A 551 -33.93 14.65 -3.25
N TYR A 552 -33.23 14.58 -4.38
CA TYR A 552 -33.74 14.00 -5.62
C TYR A 552 -34.23 12.55 -5.42
N LEU A 553 -33.44 11.71 -4.73
CA LEU A 553 -33.78 10.32 -4.45
C LEU A 553 -34.92 10.15 -3.44
N LEU A 554 -35.10 11.09 -2.51
CA LEU A 554 -36.17 11.05 -1.50
C LEU A 554 -37.50 11.60 -2.01
N LEU A 555 -37.47 12.68 -2.79
CA LEU A 555 -38.65 13.41 -3.23
C LEU A 555 -39.20 12.91 -4.58
N GLY A 556 -38.34 12.36 -5.45
CA GLY A 556 -38.72 11.97 -6.81
C GLY A 556 -39.19 13.14 -7.69
N THR A 557 -39.07 14.39 -7.22
CA THR A 557 -39.64 15.58 -7.86
C THR A 557 -38.58 16.65 -8.01
N HIS A 558 -38.01 16.81 -9.20
CA HIS A 558 -37.45 18.08 -9.71
C HIS A 558 -37.04 17.99 -11.20
N LEU A 559 -37.81 17.29 -12.05
CA LEU A 559 -37.60 17.32 -13.52
C LEU A 559 -38.79 17.92 -14.30
N ASN A 560 -39.92 18.20 -13.66
CA ASN A 560 -41.04 18.86 -14.33
C ASN A 560 -40.68 20.27 -14.84
N ASP A 561 -39.71 20.94 -14.23
CA ASP A 561 -39.34 22.32 -14.60
C ASP A 561 -38.10 22.43 -15.50
N VAL A 562 -37.32 21.36 -15.69
CA VAL A 562 -36.05 21.40 -16.46
C VAL A 562 -36.16 20.73 -17.83
N VAL A 563 -37.10 19.79 -18.04
CA VAL A 563 -37.18 18.99 -19.28
C VAL A 563 -38.14 19.58 -20.33
N VAL A 564 -38.88 20.64 -20.05
CA VAL A 564 -39.85 21.19 -21.03
C VAL A 564 -39.22 22.00 -22.17
N ALA A 565 -37.89 22.17 -22.20
CA ALA A 565 -37.26 23.00 -23.23
C ALA A 565 -36.90 22.28 -24.54
N ASP A 566 -36.82 20.95 -24.63
CA ASP A 566 -36.51 20.31 -25.93
C ASP A 566 -37.06 18.88 -26.13
N SER A 567 -38.06 18.81 -27.01
CA SER A 567 -38.48 17.68 -27.87
C SER A 567 -39.18 16.43 -27.26
N SER A 568 -40.48 16.36 -27.57
CA SER A 568 -41.29 15.17 -27.92
C SER A 568 -40.75 13.77 -27.54
N SER A 569 -41.20 13.24 -26.41
CA SER A 569 -41.44 11.79 -26.31
C SER A 569 -42.65 11.50 -25.41
N GLU A 570 -43.57 10.69 -25.92
CA GLU A 570 -44.76 10.15 -25.23
C GLU A 570 -44.43 9.21 -24.04
N PHE A 571 -43.15 9.07 -23.68
CA PHE A 571 -42.66 8.09 -22.70
C PHE A 571 -42.50 8.62 -21.27
N ALA A 572 -42.73 9.91 -21.02
CA ALA A 572 -42.55 10.53 -19.71
C ALA A 572 -43.65 10.16 -18.67
N SER A 573 -44.83 9.72 -19.12
CA SER A 573 -45.99 9.48 -18.23
C SER A 573 -45.85 8.23 -17.34
N ASP A 574 -45.36 7.11 -17.89
CA ASP A 574 -45.41 5.83 -17.19
C ASP A 574 -44.29 5.65 -16.16
N ALA A 575 -43.13 6.27 -16.38
CA ALA A 575 -42.00 6.26 -15.44
C ALA A 575 -42.25 7.16 -14.21
N ILE A 576 -42.94 8.28 -14.39
CA ILE A 576 -43.35 9.18 -13.30
C ILE A 576 -44.31 8.47 -12.32
N SER A 577 -45.11 7.52 -12.81
CA SER A 577 -45.99 6.69 -11.96
C SER A 577 -45.24 5.70 -11.06
N CYS A 578 -44.04 5.26 -11.45
CA CYS A 578 -43.20 4.37 -10.65
C CYS A 578 -42.44 5.11 -9.53
N LEU A 579 -42.18 6.41 -9.70
CA LEU A 579 -41.55 7.28 -8.69
C LEU A 579 -42.54 7.80 -7.64
N LEU A 580 -43.84 7.84 -7.98
CA LEU A 580 -44.91 8.36 -7.14
C LEU A 580 -45.73 7.23 -6.48
N ARG A 581 -45.16 6.48 -5.53
CA ARG A 581 -45.93 5.97 -4.37
C ARG A 581 -45.05 5.51 -3.20
N PRO A 582 -45.54 5.71 -1.96
CA PRO A 582 -44.74 5.94 -0.77
C PRO A 582 -44.27 4.64 -0.15
N ARG A 583 -42.96 4.41 -0.12
CA ARG A 583 -42.33 3.61 0.94
C ARG A 583 -41.01 4.23 1.32
N LEU A 584 -41.11 5.27 2.15
CA LEU A 584 -40.33 5.36 3.37
C LEU A 584 -40.19 3.97 4.01
N GLN A 585 -39.16 3.22 3.60
CA GLN A 585 -38.52 2.18 4.38
C GLN A 585 -37.22 2.77 4.92
N SER A 586 -37.32 3.94 5.54
CA SER A 586 -36.23 4.54 6.31
C SER A 586 -35.82 3.68 7.53
N SER A 587 -36.53 2.57 7.77
CA SER A 587 -36.31 1.61 8.84
C SER A 587 -35.90 0.20 8.40
N LYS A 588 -35.71 -0.07 7.10
CA LYS A 588 -35.18 -1.38 6.66
C LYS A 588 -33.69 -1.31 6.34
N PRO A 589 -32.88 -2.25 6.85
CA PRO A 589 -31.46 -2.33 6.53
C PRO A 589 -31.24 -2.52 5.02
N LEU A 590 -30.49 -1.61 4.40
CA LEU A 590 -30.37 -1.52 2.94
C LEU A 590 -29.15 -2.25 2.38
N ASN A 591 -28.21 -2.72 3.22
CA ASN A 591 -27.09 -3.59 2.82
C ASN A 591 -27.00 -4.87 3.68
N ASP A 592 -26.10 -5.78 3.31
CA ASP A 592 -25.89 -7.07 3.99
C ASP A 592 -25.39 -6.94 5.43
N TYR A 593 -24.99 -5.73 5.85
CA TYR A 593 -24.48 -5.41 7.19
C TYR A 593 -25.49 -4.66 8.07
N GLY A 594 -26.67 -4.32 7.55
CA GLY A 594 -27.70 -3.65 8.32
C GLY A 594 -27.69 -2.12 8.26
N PHE A 595 -26.91 -1.49 7.39
CA PHE A 595 -26.65 -0.05 7.39
C PHE A 595 -27.77 0.75 6.70
N THR A 596 -28.17 1.87 7.30
CA THR A 596 -29.15 2.82 6.77
C THR A 596 -28.48 4.03 6.11
N PRO A 597 -29.19 4.83 5.30
CA PRO A 597 -28.65 6.09 4.77
C PRO A 597 -28.33 7.09 5.88
N LEU A 598 -29.11 7.04 6.97
CA LEU A 598 -28.89 7.85 8.16
C LEU A 598 -27.57 7.46 8.85
N ASP A 599 -27.30 6.16 9.01
CA ASP A 599 -26.00 5.68 9.54
C ASP A 599 -24.80 6.23 8.74
N ALA A 600 -24.94 6.26 7.41
CA ALA A 600 -23.89 6.77 6.52
C ALA A 600 -23.67 8.28 6.70
N ALA A 601 -24.75 9.06 6.68
CA ALA A 601 -24.69 10.51 6.89
C ALA A 601 -24.15 10.86 8.29
N CYS A 602 -24.55 10.10 9.31
CA CYS A 602 -24.08 10.27 10.69
C CYS A 602 -22.60 9.94 10.83
N ARG A 603 -22.13 8.85 10.21
CA ARG A 603 -20.71 8.47 10.24
C ARG A 603 -19.80 9.51 9.59
N THR A 604 -20.28 10.17 8.53
CA THR A 604 -19.53 11.18 7.77
C THR A 604 -19.80 12.61 8.21
N GLY A 605 -20.71 12.83 9.17
CA GLY A 605 -20.97 14.16 9.77
C GLY A 605 -21.72 15.12 8.86
N ARG A 606 -22.52 14.62 7.93
CA ARG A 606 -23.24 15.45 6.95
C ARG A 606 -24.52 16.01 7.57
N LEU A 607 -24.38 17.01 8.44
CA LEU A 607 -25.50 17.57 9.21
C LEU A 607 -26.74 17.93 8.38
N PRO A 608 -26.64 18.60 7.20
CA PRO A 608 -27.80 18.89 6.37
C PRO A 608 -28.53 17.63 5.87
N ILE A 609 -27.77 16.60 5.50
CA ILE A 609 -28.34 15.32 5.04
C ILE A 609 -28.97 14.56 6.20
N VAL A 610 -28.36 14.59 7.39
CA VAL A 610 -28.96 14.01 8.61
C VAL A 610 -30.29 14.71 8.92
N GLN A 611 -30.33 16.04 8.89
CA GLN A 611 -31.58 16.81 9.08
C GLN A 611 -32.63 16.43 8.05
N LEU A 612 -32.26 16.38 6.78
CA LEU A 612 -33.14 16.02 5.68
C LEU A 612 -33.72 14.60 5.87
N LEU A 613 -32.87 13.62 6.16
CA LEU A 613 -33.31 12.23 6.37
C LEU A 613 -34.26 12.11 7.57
N LEU A 614 -33.99 12.81 8.67
CA LEU A 614 -34.86 12.84 9.86
C LEU A 614 -36.19 13.55 9.59
N GLN A 615 -36.18 14.69 8.88
CA GLN A 615 -37.39 15.41 8.45
C GLN A 615 -38.28 14.54 7.56
N HIS A 616 -37.66 13.71 6.72
CA HIS A 616 -38.37 12.74 5.89
C HIS A 616 -38.73 11.44 6.64
N GLY A 617 -38.56 11.35 7.96
CA GLY A 617 -39.05 10.23 8.78
C GLY A 617 -38.06 9.06 8.92
N ALA A 618 -36.75 9.31 8.84
CA ALA A 618 -35.76 8.32 9.23
C ALA A 618 -35.76 8.06 10.74
N ASP A 619 -35.80 6.78 11.13
CA ASP A 619 -35.78 6.38 12.53
C ASP A 619 -34.34 6.40 13.07
N PRO A 620 -34.02 7.27 14.06
CA PRO A 620 -32.67 7.40 14.61
C PRO A 620 -32.25 6.23 15.52
N ASN A 621 -33.10 5.22 15.70
CA ASN A 621 -32.89 4.07 16.58
C ASN A 621 -32.76 2.74 15.85
N VAL A 622 -32.70 2.75 14.52
CA VAL A 622 -32.50 1.53 13.73
C VAL A 622 -31.09 0.98 13.99
N ALA A 623 -31.01 -0.22 14.52
CA ALA A 623 -29.74 -0.88 14.78
C ALA A 623 -29.28 -1.72 13.58
N ASN A 624 -28.01 -1.60 13.20
CA ASN A 624 -27.39 -2.47 12.20
C ASN A 624 -27.15 -3.90 12.76
N LEU A 625 -26.57 -4.82 11.97
CA LEU A 625 -26.34 -6.21 12.41
C LEU A 625 -25.39 -6.34 13.61
N THR A 626 -24.58 -5.31 13.88
CA THR A 626 -23.70 -5.24 15.05
C THR A 626 -24.35 -4.53 16.24
N GLY A 627 -25.61 -4.13 16.14
CA GLY A 627 -26.35 -3.42 17.17
C GLY A 627 -26.01 -1.92 17.29
N PHE A 628 -25.31 -1.34 16.32
CA PHE A 628 -25.03 0.10 16.31
C PHE A 628 -26.22 0.84 15.70
N ILE A 629 -26.73 1.84 16.43
CA ILE A 629 -27.70 2.83 15.92
C ILE A 629 -26.98 4.08 15.34
N PRO A 630 -27.66 4.95 14.56
CA PRO A 630 -27.08 6.17 13.99
C PRO A 630 -26.31 7.06 14.99
N LEU A 631 -26.77 7.15 16.24
CA LEU A 631 -26.06 7.89 17.30
C LEU A 631 -24.66 7.32 17.56
N HIS A 632 -24.49 5.99 17.56
CA HIS A 632 -23.16 5.40 17.68
C HIS A 632 -22.27 5.74 16.46
N GLN A 633 -22.86 5.85 15.27
CA GLN A 633 -22.11 6.22 14.06
C GLN A 633 -21.64 7.67 14.11
N ALA A 634 -22.50 8.59 14.56
CA ALA A 634 -22.13 9.99 14.78
C ALA A 634 -21.03 10.15 15.82
N ILE A 635 -21.09 9.39 16.92
CA ILE A 635 -20.06 9.37 17.95
C ILE A 635 -18.74 8.80 17.42
N TYR A 636 -18.79 7.70 16.67
CA TYR A 636 -17.60 7.12 16.05
C TYR A 636 -16.96 8.07 15.03
N GLY A 637 -17.78 8.82 14.29
CA GLY A 637 -17.33 9.85 13.36
C GLY A 637 -16.82 11.14 14.03
N ILE A 638 -17.02 11.29 15.34
CA ILE A 638 -16.65 12.47 16.14
C ILE A 638 -17.37 13.74 15.61
N HIS A 639 -18.70 13.67 15.54
CA HIS A 639 -19.54 14.77 15.04
C HIS A 639 -20.48 15.30 16.14
N PRO A 640 -20.04 16.21 17.04
CA PRO A 640 -20.81 16.67 18.19
C PRO A 640 -22.18 17.23 17.82
N GLU A 641 -22.27 18.01 16.73
CA GLU A 641 -23.53 18.65 16.37
C GLU A 641 -24.52 17.68 15.74
N THR A 642 -24.02 16.65 15.04
CA THR A 642 -24.86 15.52 14.61
C THR A 642 -25.34 14.70 15.80
N VAL A 643 -24.48 14.49 16.81
CA VAL A 643 -24.87 13.82 18.06
C VAL A 643 -25.97 14.60 18.77
N ARG A 644 -25.83 15.92 18.93
CA ARG A 644 -26.87 16.77 19.53
C ARG A 644 -28.19 16.70 18.77
N LEU A 645 -28.15 16.85 17.46
CA LEU A 645 -29.35 16.74 16.62
C LEU A 645 -30.04 15.38 16.76
N LEU A 646 -29.29 14.28 16.74
CA LEU A 646 -29.86 12.94 16.90
C LEU A 646 -30.52 12.76 18.27
N LEU A 647 -29.88 13.29 19.30
CA LEU A 647 -30.41 13.23 20.66
C LEU A 647 -31.68 14.08 20.82
N GLU A 648 -31.71 15.28 20.25
CA GLU A 648 -32.90 16.15 20.21
C GLU A 648 -34.06 15.54 19.40
N THR A 649 -33.75 14.71 18.41
CA THR A 649 -34.72 14.02 17.55
C THR A 649 -35.12 12.63 18.08
N GLY A 650 -34.77 12.31 19.34
CA GLY A 650 -35.26 11.12 20.03
C GLY A 650 -34.44 9.85 19.84
N SER A 651 -33.14 9.98 19.50
CA SER A 651 -32.22 8.85 19.52
C SER A 651 -31.96 8.37 20.95
N ASP A 652 -31.93 7.05 21.16
CA ASP A 652 -31.78 6.41 22.47
C ASP A 652 -30.31 6.48 22.97
N PRO A 653 -30.01 7.28 24.02
CA PRO A 653 -28.66 7.37 24.57
C PRO A 653 -28.24 6.13 25.37
N TYR A 654 -29.14 5.15 25.56
CA TYR A 654 -28.93 3.90 26.29
C TYR A 654 -28.85 2.67 25.39
N ALA A 655 -29.06 2.83 24.08
CA ALA A 655 -29.02 1.73 23.13
C ALA A 655 -27.70 0.96 23.25
N VAL A 656 -27.74 -0.37 23.25
CA VAL A 656 -26.55 -1.21 23.37
C VAL A 656 -26.28 -2.00 22.10
N ASN A 657 -25.02 -2.04 21.68
CA ASN A 657 -24.59 -2.90 20.58
C ASN A 657 -24.35 -4.35 21.04
N ILE A 658 -23.94 -5.25 20.14
CA ILE A 658 -23.69 -6.67 20.46
C ILE A 658 -22.61 -6.89 21.54
N LYS A 659 -21.76 -5.90 21.80
CA LYS A 659 -20.75 -5.92 22.87
C LYS A 659 -21.30 -5.31 24.18
N GLY A 660 -22.58 -4.99 24.25
CA GLY A 660 -23.19 -4.30 25.38
C GLY A 660 -22.71 -2.84 25.54
N MET A 661 -22.10 -2.24 24.52
CA MET A 661 -21.59 -0.87 24.64
C MET A 661 -22.70 0.12 24.30
N THR A 662 -22.87 1.12 25.16
CA THR A 662 -23.75 2.28 24.97
C THR A 662 -23.06 3.40 24.17
N PRO A 663 -23.81 4.43 23.70
CA PRO A 663 -23.25 5.67 23.17
C PRO A 663 -22.15 6.27 24.06
N LEU A 664 -22.37 6.30 25.39
CA LEU A 664 -21.39 6.82 26.34
C LEU A 664 -20.09 5.99 26.38
N HIS A 665 -20.16 4.67 26.19
CA HIS A 665 -18.94 3.85 26.04
C HIS A 665 -18.17 4.24 24.80
N CYS A 666 -18.85 4.42 23.66
CA CYS A 666 -18.21 4.79 22.40
C CYS A 666 -17.60 6.19 22.47
N ALA A 667 -18.30 7.14 23.09
CA ALA A 667 -17.77 8.48 23.35
C ALA A 667 -16.54 8.44 24.26
N ALA A 668 -16.55 7.59 25.29
CA ALA A 668 -15.42 7.36 26.18
C ALA A 668 -14.22 6.66 25.50
N VAL A 669 -14.44 5.91 24.40
CA VAL A 669 -13.35 5.39 23.55
C VAL A 669 -12.74 6.52 22.71
N GLY A 670 -13.56 7.41 22.15
CA GLY A 670 -13.11 8.56 21.37
C GLY A 670 -12.47 9.68 22.20
N GLY A 671 -12.90 9.84 23.46
CA GLY A 671 -12.37 10.85 24.39
C GLY A 671 -12.96 12.25 24.21
N ASP A 672 -13.97 12.41 23.34
CA ASP A 672 -14.57 13.70 23.06
C ASP A 672 -15.43 14.18 24.24
N ILE A 673 -14.98 15.28 24.85
CA ILE A 673 -15.59 15.84 26.07
C ILE A 673 -16.97 16.43 25.78
N ASP A 674 -17.18 17.02 24.61
CA ASP A 674 -18.42 17.72 24.30
C ASP A 674 -19.52 16.72 23.97
N ILE A 675 -19.20 15.64 23.24
CA ILE A 675 -20.09 14.50 23.05
C ILE A 675 -20.43 13.85 24.40
N ILE A 676 -19.43 13.63 25.27
CA ILE A 676 -19.68 13.08 26.61
C ILE A 676 -20.61 13.99 27.41
N LYS A 677 -20.39 15.31 27.41
CA LYS A 677 -21.28 16.27 28.10
C LYS A 677 -22.71 16.22 27.56
N SER A 678 -22.89 16.25 26.24
CA SER A 678 -24.22 16.18 25.62
C SER A 678 -24.96 14.88 25.97
N LEU A 679 -24.26 13.75 26.03
CA LEU A 679 -24.86 12.48 26.50
C LEU A 679 -25.24 12.54 27.99
N LEU A 680 -24.40 13.15 28.84
CA LEU A 680 -24.65 13.27 30.28
C LEU A 680 -25.78 14.25 30.62
N GLU A 681 -25.97 15.32 29.84
CA GLU A 681 -27.07 16.26 29.97
C GLU A 681 -28.44 15.58 29.77
N LEU A 682 -28.47 14.54 28.93
CA LEU A 682 -29.68 13.76 28.63
C LEU A 682 -29.80 12.48 29.47
N GLY A 683 -29.03 12.39 30.56
CA GLY A 683 -29.19 11.35 31.57
C GLY A 683 -28.43 10.05 31.32
N ALA A 684 -27.52 10.00 30.34
CA ALA A 684 -26.69 8.80 30.11
C ALA A 684 -26.02 8.34 31.42
N THR A 685 -26.12 7.05 31.73
CA THR A 685 -25.63 6.46 32.99
C THR A 685 -24.40 5.59 32.79
N LEU A 686 -23.63 5.33 33.87
CA LEU A 686 -22.52 4.39 33.86
C LEU A 686 -23.01 2.93 33.85
N GLN A 687 -23.36 2.44 32.67
CA GLN A 687 -23.62 1.02 32.46
C GLN A 687 -22.32 0.25 32.23
N SER A 688 -22.37 -1.07 32.44
CA SER A 688 -21.25 -1.97 32.14
C SER A 688 -21.48 -2.68 30.81
N ASP A 689 -20.45 -2.79 29.99
CA ASP A 689 -20.49 -3.57 28.75
C ASP A 689 -20.47 -5.08 29.00
N SER A 690 -20.46 -5.88 27.92
CA SER A 690 -20.43 -7.34 28.02
C SER A 690 -19.16 -7.88 28.71
N THR A 691 -18.09 -7.07 28.82
CA THR A 691 -16.85 -7.37 29.56
C THR A 691 -16.86 -6.80 30.99
N GLY A 692 -17.99 -6.25 31.44
CA GLY A 692 -18.15 -5.61 32.73
C GLY A 692 -17.53 -4.21 32.81
N ARG A 693 -16.95 -3.68 31.73
CA ARG A 693 -16.26 -2.38 31.74
C ARG A 693 -17.26 -1.27 31.44
N ASN A 694 -17.30 -0.25 32.30
CA ASN A 694 -18.07 0.97 32.08
C ASN A 694 -17.27 2.04 31.31
N ALA A 695 -17.87 3.20 31.04
CA ALA A 695 -17.23 4.32 30.34
C ALA A 695 -15.95 4.82 31.03
N LEU A 696 -15.85 4.81 32.38
CA LEU A 696 -14.62 5.19 33.10
C LEU A 696 -13.45 4.27 32.72
N HIS A 697 -13.70 2.95 32.65
CA HIS A 697 -12.68 1.99 32.23
C HIS A 697 -12.23 2.23 30.79
N LYS A 698 -13.14 2.68 29.90
CA LYS A 698 -12.78 3.04 28.52
C LYS A 698 -11.90 4.29 28.52
N CYS A 699 -12.28 5.37 29.20
CA CYS A 699 -11.46 6.57 29.29
C CYS A 699 -10.05 6.27 29.84
N ALA A 700 -9.95 5.46 30.90
CA ALA A 700 -8.66 5.05 31.45
C ALA A 700 -7.84 4.20 30.45
N ARG A 701 -8.49 3.25 29.77
CA ARG A 701 -7.85 2.36 28.77
C ARG A 701 -7.37 3.09 27.52
N TYR A 702 -8.00 4.20 27.15
CA TYR A 702 -7.60 4.99 25.99
C TYR A 702 -6.84 6.28 26.38
N GLY A 703 -6.61 6.52 27.68
CA GLY A 703 -5.80 7.64 28.17
C GLY A 703 -6.49 9.00 28.14
N HIS A 704 -7.82 9.03 28.06
CA HIS A 704 -8.62 10.26 28.00
C HIS A 704 -8.84 10.83 29.39
N ILE A 705 -7.79 11.45 29.95
CA ILE A 705 -7.74 11.91 31.35
C ILE A 705 -8.82 12.95 31.68
N GLU A 706 -9.10 13.90 30.81
CA GLU A 706 -10.13 14.92 31.07
C GLU A 706 -11.55 14.32 31.05
N ALA A 707 -11.80 13.37 30.14
CA ALA A 707 -13.06 12.62 30.09
C ALA A 707 -13.22 11.77 31.36
N LEU A 708 -12.13 11.13 31.79
CA LEU A 708 -12.09 10.36 33.02
C LEU A 708 -12.39 11.24 34.25
N LYS A 709 -11.76 12.41 34.36
CA LYS A 709 -12.01 13.37 35.44
C LYS A 709 -13.47 13.83 35.48
N LEU A 710 -14.02 14.18 34.31
CA LEU A 710 -15.41 14.59 34.18
C LEU A 710 -16.37 13.49 34.65
N LEU A 711 -16.17 12.25 34.19
CA LEU A 711 -17.04 11.13 34.55
C LEU A 711 -16.89 10.72 36.02
N LEU A 712 -15.67 10.72 36.59
CA LEU A 712 -15.47 10.44 38.01
C LEU A 712 -16.23 11.46 38.89
N ALA A 713 -16.14 12.74 38.54
CA ALA A 713 -16.85 13.80 39.25
C ALA A 713 -18.37 13.71 39.06
N LYS A 714 -18.85 13.44 37.84
CA LYS A 714 -20.29 13.39 37.53
C LYS A 714 -21.02 12.25 38.25
N PHE A 715 -20.36 11.10 38.41
CA PHE A 715 -20.97 9.90 38.98
C PHE A 715 -20.54 9.60 40.42
N ASP A 716 -19.82 10.52 41.06
CA ASP A 716 -19.29 10.39 42.42
C ASP A 716 -18.55 9.05 42.64
N LYS A 717 -17.70 8.69 41.68
CA LYS A 717 -16.89 7.46 41.71
C LYS A 717 -15.46 7.76 42.15
N ASP A 718 -14.89 6.83 42.93
CA ASP A 718 -13.50 6.93 43.36
C ASP A 718 -12.53 6.32 42.33
N ALA A 719 -11.23 6.44 42.61
CA ALA A 719 -10.18 5.92 41.72
C ALA A 719 -10.00 4.39 41.79
N ASN A 720 -10.71 3.71 42.71
CA ASN A 720 -10.66 2.26 42.93
C ASN A 720 -11.84 1.52 42.28
N GLU A 721 -12.74 2.22 41.59
CA GLU A 721 -13.80 1.62 40.79
C GLU A 721 -13.24 0.47 39.92
N SER A 722 -13.92 -0.68 40.00
CA SER A 722 -13.52 -1.91 39.32
C SER A 722 -14.71 -2.58 38.65
N ASN A 723 -14.47 -3.28 37.54
CA ASN A 723 -15.48 -4.13 36.95
C ASN A 723 -15.75 -5.41 37.77
N ARG A 724 -16.72 -6.22 37.34
CA ARG A 724 -17.05 -7.52 37.95
C ARG A 724 -15.89 -8.54 37.99
N PHE A 725 -14.79 -8.28 37.29
CA PHE A 725 -13.58 -9.11 37.29
C PHE A 725 -12.46 -8.53 38.18
N GLY A 726 -12.74 -7.48 38.95
CA GLY A 726 -11.76 -6.79 39.80
C GLY A 726 -10.74 -5.95 39.02
N VAL A 727 -10.95 -5.72 37.72
CA VAL A 727 -10.08 -4.85 36.91
C VAL A 727 -10.43 -3.41 37.22
N THR A 728 -9.51 -2.67 37.83
CA THR A 728 -9.67 -1.25 38.19
C THR A 728 -9.31 -0.30 37.04
N LEU A 729 -9.64 0.99 37.21
CA LEU A 729 -9.21 2.06 36.29
C LEU A 729 -7.67 2.10 36.14
N LEU A 730 -6.93 1.84 37.22
CA LEU A 730 -5.47 1.84 37.21
C LEU A 730 -4.89 0.70 36.35
N HIS A 731 -5.53 -0.47 36.31
CA HIS A 731 -5.16 -1.55 35.39
C HIS A 731 -5.29 -1.11 33.93
N ALA A 732 -6.41 -0.46 33.60
CA ALA A 732 -6.69 0.02 32.26
C ALA A 732 -5.70 1.12 31.82
N ALA A 733 -5.41 2.08 32.70
CA ALA A 733 -4.43 3.15 32.43
C ALA A 733 -3.01 2.60 32.26
N ALA A 734 -2.62 1.62 33.08
CA ALA A 734 -1.33 0.93 33.00
C ALA A 734 -1.20 0.06 31.75
N GLU A 735 -2.30 -0.51 31.23
CA GLU A 735 -2.31 -1.24 29.95
C GLU A 735 -2.09 -0.28 28.77
N ASN A 736 -2.70 0.91 28.80
CA ASN A 736 -2.60 1.89 27.73
C ASN A 736 -1.20 2.49 27.58
N GLY A 737 -0.56 2.84 28.70
CA GLY A 737 0.69 3.61 28.69
C GLY A 737 0.52 5.09 29.03
N SER A 738 -0.66 5.53 29.52
CA SER A 738 -0.88 6.94 29.88
C SER A 738 -0.37 7.24 31.29
N ILE A 739 0.88 7.69 31.39
CA ILE A 739 1.51 8.04 32.67
C ILE A 739 0.75 9.13 33.44
N ASP A 740 0.14 10.10 32.74
CA ASP A 740 -0.62 11.17 33.39
C ASP A 740 -1.91 10.65 34.02
N THR A 741 -2.60 9.72 33.34
CA THR A 741 -3.78 9.05 33.89
C THR A 741 -3.40 8.20 35.10
N VAL A 742 -2.29 7.45 35.02
CA VAL A 742 -1.75 6.67 36.15
C VAL A 742 -1.43 7.58 37.35
N LYS A 743 -0.67 8.67 37.13
CA LYS A 743 -0.33 9.65 38.19
C LYS A 743 -1.57 10.27 38.81
N PHE A 744 -2.55 10.64 37.99
CA PHE A 744 -3.81 11.19 38.47
C PHE A 744 -4.59 10.19 39.35
N LEU A 745 -4.76 8.95 38.89
CA LEU A 745 -5.46 7.91 39.65
C LEU A 745 -4.75 7.60 40.98
N VAL A 746 -3.42 7.45 40.97
CA VAL A 746 -2.64 7.21 42.20
C VAL A 746 -2.75 8.39 43.18
N ARG A 747 -2.68 9.64 42.71
CA ARG A 747 -2.92 10.83 43.54
C ARG A 747 -4.34 10.90 44.11
N LYS A 748 -5.32 10.30 43.42
CA LYS A 748 -6.70 10.14 43.88
C LYS A 748 -6.91 8.91 44.78
N GLY A 749 -5.84 8.24 45.22
CA GLY A 749 -5.90 7.12 46.15
C GLY A 749 -6.16 5.76 45.52
N ALA A 750 -5.89 5.59 44.22
CA ALA A 750 -5.95 4.26 43.60
C ALA A 750 -4.93 3.31 44.24
N ASN A 751 -5.37 2.11 44.60
CA ASN A 751 -4.52 1.07 45.13
C ASN A 751 -3.57 0.54 44.04
N VAL A 752 -2.28 0.87 44.16
CA VAL A 752 -1.21 0.45 43.23
C VAL A 752 -1.04 -1.06 43.12
N ASN A 753 -1.43 -1.80 44.16
CA ASN A 753 -1.40 -3.27 44.22
C ASN A 753 -2.81 -3.88 44.09
N ALA A 754 -3.78 -3.14 43.55
CA ALA A 754 -5.10 -3.70 43.26
C ALA A 754 -4.96 -4.97 42.43
N ALA A 755 -5.71 -6.01 42.81
CA ALA A 755 -5.63 -7.32 42.21
C ALA A 755 -6.98 -7.68 41.58
N SER A 756 -6.96 -8.11 40.31
CA SER A 756 -8.13 -8.71 39.67
C SER A 756 -8.49 -10.07 40.29
N ILE A 757 -9.57 -10.71 39.84
CA ILE A 757 -9.93 -12.07 40.27
C ILE A 757 -8.77 -13.06 40.06
N ASP A 758 -8.01 -12.91 38.96
CA ASP A 758 -6.83 -13.74 38.67
C ASP A 758 -5.55 -13.22 39.34
N LYS A 759 -5.70 -12.38 40.38
CA LYS A 759 -4.62 -11.69 41.10
C LYS A 759 -3.69 -10.87 40.19
N TRP A 760 -4.18 -10.46 39.03
CA TRP A 760 -3.43 -9.61 38.10
C TRP A 760 -3.37 -8.19 38.65
N THR A 761 -2.26 -7.48 38.47
CA THR A 761 -2.07 -6.12 39.02
C THR A 761 -1.72 -5.11 37.93
N PRO A 762 -1.84 -3.78 38.19
CA PRO A 762 -1.43 -2.76 37.21
C PRO A 762 0.03 -2.89 36.78
N LEU A 763 0.91 -3.35 37.68
CA LEU A 763 2.32 -3.56 37.37
C LEU A 763 2.54 -4.67 36.32
N HIS A 764 1.73 -5.74 36.34
CA HIS A 764 1.76 -6.78 35.31
C HIS A 764 1.41 -6.20 33.93
N ASN A 765 0.33 -5.39 33.84
CA ASN A 765 -0.06 -4.73 32.59
C ASN A 765 1.04 -3.81 32.05
N ALA A 766 1.59 -2.94 32.90
CA ALA A 766 2.66 -2.02 32.51
C ALA A 766 3.92 -2.78 32.07
N ALA A 767 4.26 -3.88 32.78
CA ALA A 767 5.43 -4.67 32.46
C ALA A 767 5.28 -5.44 31.14
N SER A 768 4.12 -6.08 30.92
CA SER A 768 3.77 -6.78 29.68
C SER A 768 3.81 -5.84 28.45
N LYS A 769 3.35 -4.59 28.61
CA LYS A 769 3.31 -3.60 27.54
C LYS A 769 4.61 -2.80 27.35
N GLY A 770 5.56 -2.92 28.28
CA GLY A 770 6.86 -2.25 28.17
C GLY A 770 6.87 -0.78 28.62
N HIS A 771 5.84 -0.33 29.33
CA HIS A 771 5.68 1.06 29.76
C HIS A 771 6.58 1.37 30.97
N ILE A 772 7.87 1.56 30.72
CA ILE A 772 8.91 1.64 31.74
C ILE A 772 8.74 2.79 32.74
N ASP A 773 8.19 3.92 32.28
CA ASP A 773 7.88 5.08 33.11
C ASP A 773 6.76 4.80 34.11
N ILE A 774 5.73 4.07 33.67
CA ILE A 774 4.65 3.59 34.54
C ILE A 774 5.17 2.49 35.48
N VAL A 775 5.97 1.55 35.00
CA VAL A 775 6.60 0.52 35.84
C VAL A 775 7.43 1.18 36.95
N ALA A 776 8.27 2.15 36.60
CA ALA A 776 9.07 2.91 37.55
C ALA A 776 8.19 3.66 38.56
N PHE A 777 7.20 4.40 38.07
CA PHE A 777 6.31 5.18 38.93
C PHE A 777 5.49 4.30 39.89
N LEU A 778 4.94 3.17 39.42
CA LEU A 778 4.20 2.24 40.28
C LEU A 778 5.08 1.64 41.36
N ILE A 779 6.31 1.22 41.03
CA ILE A 779 7.27 0.68 41.99
C ILE A 779 7.67 1.74 43.02
N ASP A 780 7.94 2.97 42.58
CA ASP A 780 8.29 4.10 43.46
C ASP A 780 7.11 4.48 44.40
N ASN A 781 5.88 4.11 44.05
CA ASN A 781 4.68 4.29 44.88
C ASN A 781 4.25 3.00 45.60
N GLY A 782 5.14 2.02 45.75
CA GLY A 782 4.92 0.84 46.59
C GLY A 782 4.31 -0.38 45.88
N ALA A 783 4.35 -0.43 44.55
CA ALA A 783 3.98 -1.65 43.83
C ALA A 783 4.99 -2.78 44.10
N SER A 784 4.48 -3.98 44.43
CA SER A 784 5.30 -5.14 44.77
C SER A 784 5.94 -5.73 43.50
N ILE A 785 7.27 -5.64 43.39
CA ILE A 785 8.03 -6.05 42.18
C ILE A 785 7.87 -7.54 41.84
N ASN A 786 7.82 -8.40 42.87
CA ASN A 786 7.75 -9.85 42.73
C ASN A 786 6.34 -10.40 42.98
N ILE A 787 5.30 -9.57 42.82
CA ILE A 787 3.91 -10.01 42.98
C ILE A 787 3.58 -11.11 41.98
N LYS A 788 2.80 -12.10 42.41
CA LYS A 788 2.39 -13.24 41.58
C LYS A 788 0.89 -13.17 41.27
N SER A 789 0.55 -13.39 40.01
CA SER A 789 -0.83 -13.67 39.59
C SER A 789 -1.32 -15.02 40.12
N GLY A 790 -2.58 -15.35 39.88
CA GLY A 790 -3.18 -16.66 40.17
C GLY A 790 -2.49 -17.82 39.42
N SER A 791 -1.80 -17.52 38.32
CA SER A 791 -0.99 -18.48 37.54
C SER A 791 0.50 -18.42 37.89
N GLY A 792 0.88 -17.79 39.01
CA GLY A 792 2.27 -17.68 39.44
C GLY A 792 3.14 -16.74 38.59
N ILE A 793 2.55 -16.02 37.65
CA ILE A 793 3.26 -15.09 36.76
C ILE A 793 3.65 -13.84 37.55
N THR A 794 4.88 -13.37 37.36
CA THR A 794 5.37 -12.10 37.92
C THR A 794 5.49 -11.03 36.83
N PRO A 795 5.62 -9.73 37.17
CA PRO A 795 5.89 -8.70 36.17
C PRO A 795 7.14 -8.97 35.30
N LEU A 796 8.14 -9.68 35.83
CA LEU A 796 9.31 -10.09 35.05
C LEU A 796 8.98 -11.18 34.03
N HIS A 797 8.09 -12.13 34.37
CA HIS A 797 7.59 -13.12 33.42
C HIS A 797 6.85 -12.45 32.26
N ASP A 798 5.99 -11.47 32.55
CA ASP A 798 5.27 -10.72 31.52
C ASP A 798 6.20 -9.92 30.62
N ALA A 799 7.15 -9.19 31.19
CA ALA A 799 8.13 -8.45 30.41
C ALA A 799 8.99 -9.39 29.54
N ALA A 800 9.29 -10.60 30.03
CA ALA A 800 10.03 -11.60 29.29
C ALA A 800 9.21 -12.27 28.17
N SER A 801 7.93 -12.58 28.42
CA SER A 801 7.03 -13.22 27.47
C SER A 801 6.63 -12.32 26.30
N THR A 802 6.73 -10.99 26.46
CA THR A 802 6.47 -9.99 25.42
C THR A 802 7.74 -9.29 24.92
N GLY A 803 8.92 -9.67 25.42
CA GLY A 803 10.21 -9.21 24.91
C GLY A 803 10.62 -7.79 25.31
N GLN A 804 10.08 -7.24 26.40
CA GLN A 804 10.28 -5.86 26.86
C GLN A 804 11.64 -5.66 27.55
N THR A 805 12.71 -5.63 26.75
CA THR A 805 14.11 -5.59 27.20
C THR A 805 14.44 -4.48 28.20
N SER A 806 13.96 -3.25 27.98
CA SER A 806 14.17 -2.11 28.88
C SER A 806 13.51 -2.34 30.24
N THR A 807 12.28 -2.86 30.22
CA THR A 807 11.54 -3.21 31.44
C THR A 807 12.19 -4.36 32.20
N ILE A 808 12.63 -5.42 31.51
CA ILE A 808 13.39 -6.52 32.10
C ILE A 808 14.63 -5.97 32.82
N LYS A 809 15.43 -5.14 32.13
CA LYS A 809 16.63 -4.53 32.72
C LYS A 809 16.28 -3.69 33.96
N PHE A 810 15.22 -2.91 33.90
CA PHE A 810 14.76 -2.08 35.01
C PHE A 810 14.30 -2.92 36.21
N LEU A 811 13.42 -3.90 35.99
CA LEU A 811 12.91 -4.80 37.02
C LEU A 811 14.06 -5.56 37.71
N LEU A 812 15.00 -6.10 36.94
CA LEU A 812 16.18 -6.79 37.47
C LEU A 812 17.11 -5.86 38.27
N ASN A 813 17.18 -4.57 37.91
CA ASN A 813 17.94 -3.57 38.67
C ASN A 813 17.22 -3.16 39.97
N ARG A 814 15.90 -3.26 40.01
CA ARG A 814 15.07 -2.98 41.19
C ARG A 814 14.85 -4.22 42.08
N GLY A 815 15.50 -5.35 41.80
CA GLY A 815 15.46 -6.55 42.65
C GLY A 815 14.41 -7.59 42.27
N ALA A 816 13.94 -7.61 41.02
CA ALA A 816 13.08 -8.70 40.54
C ALA A 816 13.81 -10.05 40.56
N HIS A 817 13.14 -11.09 41.06
CA HIS A 817 13.69 -12.44 41.16
C HIS A 817 13.76 -13.12 39.79
N LEU A 818 14.97 -13.53 39.39
CA LEU A 818 15.29 -14.02 38.05
C LEU A 818 14.70 -15.40 37.73
N ASN A 819 14.53 -16.25 38.75
CA ASN A 819 14.18 -17.68 38.61
C ASN A 819 12.82 -18.02 39.25
N GLU A 820 11.94 -17.04 39.43
CA GLU A 820 10.58 -17.33 39.89
C GLU A 820 9.88 -18.27 38.91
N LEU A 821 9.00 -19.12 39.43
CA LEU A 821 8.28 -20.12 38.66
C LEU A 821 6.81 -19.75 38.51
N SER A 822 6.30 -19.85 37.28
CA SER A 822 4.87 -19.87 37.00
C SER A 822 4.22 -21.18 37.49
N SER A 823 2.88 -21.27 37.44
CA SER A 823 2.15 -22.53 37.71
C SER A 823 2.52 -23.67 36.75
N GLN A 824 3.13 -23.37 35.61
CA GLN A 824 3.66 -24.37 34.67
C GLN A 824 5.15 -24.70 34.91
N HIS A 825 5.71 -24.21 36.02
CA HIS A 825 7.13 -24.32 36.36
C HIS A 825 8.04 -23.66 35.31
N GLU A 826 7.56 -22.59 34.68
CA GLU A 826 8.30 -21.84 33.65
C GLU A 826 8.98 -20.64 34.29
N THR A 827 10.26 -20.40 33.97
CA THR A 827 11.00 -19.19 34.37
C THR A 827 10.75 -18.03 33.38
N PRO A 828 11.08 -16.78 33.74
CA PRO A 828 11.06 -15.66 32.78
C PRO A 828 11.95 -15.94 31.56
N LEU A 829 13.12 -16.58 31.75
CA LEU A 829 13.99 -16.97 30.65
C LEU A 829 13.29 -17.94 29.69
N TYR A 830 12.63 -18.97 30.25
CA TYR A 830 11.90 -19.94 29.45
C TYR A 830 10.83 -19.28 28.58
N LEU A 831 10.07 -18.34 29.16
CA LEU A 831 9.05 -17.58 28.42
C LEU A 831 9.65 -16.72 27.31
N ALA A 832 10.76 -16.02 27.56
CA ALA A 832 11.46 -15.25 26.53
C ALA A 832 11.90 -16.13 25.35
N VAL A 833 12.38 -17.34 25.63
CA VAL A 833 12.79 -18.30 24.58
C VAL A 833 11.58 -18.89 23.86
N ARG A 834 10.51 -19.27 24.58
CA ARG A 834 9.27 -19.82 24.00
C ARG A 834 8.62 -18.86 23.01
N HIS A 835 8.62 -17.56 23.32
CA HIS A 835 8.02 -16.53 22.47
C HIS A 835 9.00 -15.90 21.47
N GLY A 836 10.23 -16.42 21.34
CA GLY A 836 11.20 -15.99 20.32
C GLY A 836 11.88 -14.64 20.61
N HIS A 837 11.87 -14.17 21.86
CA HIS A 837 12.42 -12.88 22.25
C HIS A 837 13.92 -12.94 22.55
N PHE A 838 14.73 -12.99 21.50
CA PHE A 838 16.19 -13.12 21.54
C PHE A 838 16.87 -12.15 22.53
N HIS A 839 16.63 -10.84 22.39
CA HIS A 839 17.29 -9.84 23.23
C HIS A 839 16.88 -9.91 24.71
N ALA A 840 15.62 -10.31 24.98
CA ALA A 840 15.15 -10.55 26.35
C ALA A 840 15.87 -11.76 26.96
N ALA A 841 15.95 -12.87 26.21
CA ALA A 841 16.69 -14.05 26.63
C ALA A 841 18.19 -13.74 26.87
N GLN A 842 18.83 -12.96 25.99
CA GLN A 842 20.22 -12.52 26.18
C GLN A 842 20.41 -11.70 27.46
N LEU A 843 19.50 -10.76 27.75
CA LEU A 843 19.56 -9.94 28.96
C LEU A 843 19.41 -10.78 30.23
N LEU A 844 18.46 -11.72 30.23
CA LEU A 844 18.26 -12.65 31.33
C LEU A 844 19.51 -13.53 31.51
N LEU A 845 20.07 -14.08 30.43
CA LEU A 845 21.30 -14.90 30.45
C LEU A 845 22.54 -14.16 30.94
N LYS A 846 22.64 -12.84 30.74
CA LYS A 846 23.71 -12.01 31.32
C LYS A 846 23.68 -11.99 32.85
N ARG A 847 22.54 -12.28 33.48
CA ARG A 847 22.39 -12.35 34.94
C ARG A 847 22.56 -13.76 35.50
N ASN A 848 23.07 -14.72 34.70
CA ASN A 848 23.32 -16.12 35.08
C ASN A 848 22.09 -16.77 35.76
N PRO A 849 20.97 -16.91 35.02
CA PRO A 849 19.76 -17.58 35.51
C PRO A 849 20.02 -19.07 35.75
N ASP A 850 19.15 -19.70 36.53
CA ASP A 850 19.21 -21.15 36.70
C ASP A 850 18.74 -21.84 35.41
N LEU A 851 19.66 -22.55 34.76
CA LEU A 851 19.42 -23.27 33.50
C LEU A 851 18.97 -24.72 33.71
N THR A 852 18.88 -25.17 34.97
CA THR A 852 18.47 -26.53 35.35
C THR A 852 16.96 -26.65 35.60
N VAL A 853 16.24 -25.52 35.64
CA VAL A 853 14.80 -25.47 35.89
C VAL A 853 14.05 -26.21 34.79
N LYS A 854 13.12 -27.06 35.22
CA LYS A 854 12.28 -27.90 34.36
C LYS A 854 10.83 -27.46 34.48
N THR A 855 10.15 -27.40 33.33
CA THR A 855 8.70 -27.19 33.30
C THR A 855 7.95 -28.45 33.76
N ASN A 856 6.63 -28.35 33.89
CA ASN A 856 5.77 -29.51 34.15
C ASN A 856 5.87 -30.61 33.08
N GLU A 857 6.29 -30.26 31.86
CA GLU A 857 6.50 -31.20 30.75
C GLU A 857 7.90 -31.86 30.79
N ASN A 858 8.66 -31.62 31.86
CA ASN A 858 10.05 -32.03 32.04
C ASN A 858 10.97 -31.45 30.93
N GLU A 859 10.64 -30.26 30.42
CA GLU A 859 11.40 -29.55 29.39
C GLU A 859 12.32 -28.49 30.01
N ILE A 860 13.56 -28.39 29.52
CA ILE A 860 14.50 -27.31 29.87
C ILE A 860 14.53 -26.22 28.81
N THR A 861 14.98 -25.03 29.20
CA THR A 861 15.10 -23.87 28.29
C THR A 861 15.90 -24.17 27.01
N LEU A 862 16.93 -25.03 27.10
CA LEU A 862 17.72 -25.42 25.92
C LEU A 862 16.91 -26.22 24.90
N GLN A 863 16.08 -27.18 25.33
CA GLN A 863 15.21 -27.93 24.43
C GLN A 863 14.22 -27.00 23.75
N ARG A 864 13.65 -26.04 24.49
CA ARG A 864 12.75 -25.02 23.92
C ARG A 864 13.44 -24.12 22.89
N ALA A 865 14.68 -23.71 23.14
CA ALA A 865 15.47 -22.90 22.20
C ALA A 865 15.77 -23.66 20.90
N ILE A 866 15.98 -24.98 21.00
CA ILE A 866 16.20 -25.86 19.86
C ILE A 866 14.90 -26.07 19.09
N ALA A 867 13.79 -26.35 19.78
CA ALA A 867 12.48 -26.53 19.17
C ALA A 867 11.98 -25.27 18.45
N SER A 868 12.33 -24.08 18.95
CA SER A 868 12.01 -22.81 18.29
C SER A 868 12.96 -22.44 17.13
N GLY A 869 13.98 -23.26 16.86
CA GLY A 869 14.98 -23.00 15.81
C GLY A 869 15.98 -21.90 16.14
N SER A 870 16.07 -21.46 17.40
CA SER A 870 16.93 -20.34 17.82
C SER A 870 18.38 -20.79 18.03
N ILE A 871 19.17 -20.79 16.96
CA ILE A 871 20.59 -21.20 16.93
C ILE A 871 21.43 -20.41 17.93
N GLU A 872 21.28 -19.08 17.92
CA GLU A 872 22.09 -18.16 18.72
C GLU A 872 21.78 -18.30 20.22
N ILE A 873 20.49 -18.47 20.58
CA ILE A 873 20.07 -18.68 21.97
C ILE A 873 20.58 -20.04 22.47
N SER A 874 20.43 -21.08 21.65
CA SER A 874 20.90 -22.43 21.98
C SER A 874 22.42 -22.44 22.22
N ARG A 875 23.19 -21.74 21.37
CA ARG A 875 24.63 -21.57 21.56
C ARG A 875 24.94 -20.83 22.86
N LEU A 876 24.26 -19.72 23.13
CA LEU A 876 24.48 -18.92 24.33
C LEU A 876 24.11 -19.69 25.61
N LEU A 877 23.06 -20.50 25.57
CA LEU A 877 22.67 -21.40 26.67
C LEU A 877 23.78 -22.43 26.94
N LEU A 878 24.33 -23.05 25.89
CA LEU A 878 25.45 -24.00 26.01
C LEU A 878 26.72 -23.32 26.54
N GLU A 879 27.05 -22.11 26.07
CA GLU A 879 28.17 -21.30 26.58
C GLU A 879 27.99 -20.96 28.06
N LYS A 880 26.74 -20.78 28.51
CA LYS A 880 26.37 -20.53 29.92
C LYS A 880 26.22 -21.80 30.76
N GLY A 881 26.53 -22.98 30.21
CA GLY A 881 26.57 -24.23 30.96
C GLY A 881 25.25 -24.99 31.03
N ALA A 882 24.29 -24.75 30.11
CA ALA A 882 23.09 -25.58 30.00
C ALA A 882 23.48 -27.05 29.75
N ASP A 883 22.80 -27.96 30.46
CA ASP A 883 23.05 -29.39 30.34
C ASP A 883 22.66 -29.89 28.95
N ARG A 884 23.66 -30.41 28.22
CA ARG A 884 23.51 -30.94 26.86
C ARG A 884 23.04 -32.39 26.82
N HIS A 885 23.09 -33.10 27.95
CA HIS A 885 22.74 -34.51 28.09
C HIS A 885 21.41 -34.74 28.80
N PHE A 886 20.79 -33.66 29.31
CA PHE A 886 19.45 -33.69 29.88
C PHE A 886 18.45 -34.34 28.91
N TYR A 887 17.41 -34.97 29.44
CA TYR A 887 16.35 -35.58 28.64
C TYR A 887 14.97 -35.35 29.24
N ASP A 888 13.97 -35.18 28.37
CA ASP A 888 12.57 -34.94 28.73
C ASP A 888 11.84 -36.23 29.16
N HIS A 889 10.52 -36.17 29.33
CA HIS A 889 9.70 -37.35 29.65
C HIS A 889 9.71 -38.42 28.53
N MET A 890 10.08 -38.06 27.29
CA MET A 890 10.29 -38.95 26.16
C MET A 890 11.75 -39.45 26.03
N ARG A 891 12.61 -39.13 27.01
CA ARG A 891 14.07 -39.37 27.01
C ARG A 891 14.80 -38.78 25.80
N LEU A 892 14.29 -37.68 25.24
CA LEU A 892 14.91 -36.97 24.13
C LEU A 892 15.93 -35.95 24.65
N THR A 893 17.19 -36.10 24.24
CA THR A 893 18.25 -35.13 24.52
C THR A 893 18.11 -33.86 23.68
N PRO A 894 18.74 -32.72 24.05
CA PRO A 894 18.87 -31.55 23.19
C PRO A 894 19.32 -31.88 21.75
N LEU A 895 20.25 -32.84 21.60
CA LEU A 895 20.66 -33.33 20.29
C LEU A 895 19.49 -33.99 19.54
N MET A 896 18.77 -34.91 20.18
CA MET A 896 17.61 -35.57 19.57
C MET A 896 16.50 -34.58 19.21
N TYR A 897 16.23 -33.60 20.06
CA TYR A 897 15.31 -32.48 19.78
C TYR A 897 15.73 -31.70 18.53
N SER A 898 17.03 -31.43 18.35
CA SER A 898 17.50 -30.71 17.16
C SER A 898 17.26 -31.49 15.87
N LEU A 899 17.31 -32.82 15.94
CA LEU A 899 17.10 -33.70 14.79
C LEU A 899 15.62 -33.78 14.39
N GLN A 900 14.69 -33.55 15.33
CA GLN A 900 13.25 -33.49 15.08
C GLN A 900 12.79 -32.15 14.49
N PHE A 901 13.26 -31.03 15.05
CA PHE A 901 12.65 -29.72 14.82
C PHE A 901 13.48 -28.72 14.01
N THR A 902 14.78 -28.93 13.78
CA THR A 902 15.63 -27.90 13.14
C THR A 902 16.05 -28.18 11.70
N ASP A 903 15.92 -27.15 10.87
CA ASP A 903 16.45 -27.05 9.51
C ASP A 903 17.93 -26.54 9.53
N ARG A 904 18.79 -27.28 8.84
CA ARG A 904 20.13 -26.96 8.27
C ARG A 904 21.41 -26.68 9.09
N LYS A 905 21.49 -26.30 10.38
CA LYS A 905 22.83 -25.84 10.93
C LYS A 905 23.25 -26.17 12.39
N MET A 906 22.48 -26.91 13.18
CA MET A 906 22.74 -27.03 14.64
C MET A 906 23.61 -28.22 15.11
N THR A 907 24.06 -29.10 14.22
CA THR A 907 24.76 -30.36 14.58
C THR A 907 26.24 -30.16 14.98
N ARG A 908 26.55 -29.17 15.82
CA ARG A 908 27.92 -28.84 16.24
C ARG A 908 28.48 -29.54 17.49
N PRO A 909 27.75 -30.07 18.49
CA PRO A 909 28.42 -30.70 19.63
C PRO A 909 28.93 -32.12 19.33
N ARG A 910 29.97 -32.54 20.06
CA ARG A 910 30.48 -33.92 20.13
C ARG A 910 29.33 -34.84 20.56
N VAL A 911 29.03 -35.87 19.79
CA VAL A 911 27.85 -36.73 20.00
C VAL A 911 28.26 -37.89 20.90
N ASP A 912 27.68 -37.95 22.10
CA ASP A 912 27.70 -39.18 22.90
C ASP A 912 26.52 -40.04 22.44
N ASP A 913 26.82 -41.03 21.60
CA ASP A 913 25.86 -41.88 20.88
C ASP A 913 25.12 -42.89 21.78
N ALA A 914 25.30 -42.82 23.10
CA ALA A 914 24.88 -43.84 24.06
C ALA A 914 23.48 -43.61 24.68
N VAL A 915 22.85 -42.45 24.48
CA VAL A 915 21.54 -42.14 25.08
C VAL A 915 20.41 -42.57 24.15
N LEU A 916 19.48 -43.39 24.64
CA LEU A 916 18.31 -43.90 23.91
C LEU A 916 17.02 -43.16 24.33
N SER A 917 16.11 -42.91 23.36
CA SER A 917 14.76 -42.37 23.65
C SER A 917 13.88 -43.37 24.40
N VAL A 918 12.67 -42.99 24.84
CA VAL A 918 11.70 -43.91 25.47
C VAL A 918 11.33 -45.08 24.56
N ASP A 919 11.22 -44.86 23.25
CA ASP A 919 11.03 -45.91 22.24
C ASP A 919 12.30 -46.77 22.00
N GLY A 920 13.40 -46.41 22.67
CA GLY A 920 14.71 -46.99 22.48
C GLY A 920 15.42 -46.53 21.20
N LYS A 921 15.09 -45.39 20.58
CA LYS A 921 15.77 -44.99 19.33
C LYS A 921 17.10 -44.28 19.60
N THR A 922 18.12 -44.52 18.77
CA THR A 922 19.37 -43.74 18.74
C THR A 922 19.14 -42.38 18.08
N ALA A 923 20.07 -41.43 18.24
CA ALA A 923 20.00 -40.12 17.58
C ALA A 923 19.92 -40.27 16.04
N LEU A 924 20.69 -41.21 15.47
CA LEU A 924 20.65 -41.52 14.03
C LEU A 924 19.26 -42.01 13.59
N GLN A 925 18.65 -42.93 14.35
CA GLN A 925 17.31 -43.44 14.04
C GLN A 925 16.24 -42.35 14.16
N VAL A 926 16.34 -41.45 15.15
CA VAL A 926 15.45 -40.28 15.27
C VAL A 926 15.58 -39.40 14.02
N ALA A 927 16.79 -39.04 13.60
CA ALA A 927 16.98 -38.22 12.40
C ALA A 927 16.35 -38.82 11.13
N ILE A 928 16.43 -40.15 10.98
CA ILE A 928 15.86 -40.88 9.84
C ILE A 928 14.33 -40.88 9.91
N CYS A 929 13.74 -41.19 11.06
CA CYS A 929 12.28 -41.22 11.23
C CYS A 929 11.62 -39.87 10.93
N TRP A 930 12.31 -38.76 11.25
CA TRP A 930 11.81 -37.40 11.02
C TRP A 930 12.23 -36.81 9.66
N GLY A 931 12.93 -37.57 8.81
CA GLY A 931 13.27 -37.12 7.46
C GLY A 931 14.42 -36.10 7.39
N ASN A 932 15.22 -35.96 8.45
CA ASN A 932 16.31 -34.98 8.52
C ASN A 932 17.62 -35.48 7.87
N LEU A 933 17.75 -35.32 6.55
CA LEU A 933 18.91 -35.80 5.77
C LEU A 933 20.24 -35.16 6.23
N ASP A 934 20.25 -33.84 6.46
CA ASP A 934 21.46 -33.12 6.89
C ASP A 934 21.91 -33.56 8.29
N GLY A 935 20.94 -33.84 9.17
CA GLY A 935 21.18 -34.42 10.49
C GLY A 935 21.83 -35.79 10.40
N VAL A 936 21.32 -36.67 9.53
CA VAL A 936 21.92 -37.99 9.25
C VAL A 936 23.35 -37.83 8.73
N GLU A 937 23.58 -36.97 7.74
CA GLU A 937 24.93 -36.72 7.20
C GLU A 937 25.90 -36.19 8.26
N GLY A 938 25.45 -35.24 9.08
CA GLY A 938 26.24 -34.64 10.14
C GLY A 938 26.63 -35.64 11.24
N LEU A 939 25.73 -36.54 11.62
CA LEU A 939 26.00 -37.61 12.59
C LEU A 939 27.03 -38.60 12.02
N LEU A 940 26.84 -39.07 10.79
CA LEU A 940 27.75 -40.02 10.14
C LEU A 940 29.15 -39.44 9.94
N LYS A 941 29.27 -38.17 9.52
CA LYS A 941 30.57 -37.46 9.45
C LYS A 941 31.30 -37.37 10.79
N LYS A 942 30.57 -37.46 11.91
CA LYS A 942 31.12 -37.44 13.27
C LYS A 942 31.46 -38.83 13.82
N GLY A 943 31.28 -39.89 13.03
CA GLY A 943 31.65 -41.25 13.41
C GLY A 943 30.58 -42.02 14.18
N VAL A 944 29.32 -41.57 14.16
CA VAL A 944 28.18 -42.36 14.62
C VAL A 944 28.09 -43.63 13.78
N ASP A 945 27.94 -44.79 14.44
CA ASP A 945 27.88 -46.07 13.73
C ASP A 945 26.60 -46.11 12.85
N PRO A 946 26.72 -46.26 11.51
CA PRO A 946 25.58 -46.36 10.61
C PRO A 946 24.69 -47.58 10.87
N ASN A 947 25.16 -48.53 11.69
CA ASN A 947 24.44 -49.75 12.08
C ASN A 947 24.04 -49.75 13.56
N SER A 948 24.19 -48.61 14.25
CA SER A 948 23.76 -48.46 15.64
C SER A 948 22.28 -48.86 15.80
N ASN A 949 22.05 -49.88 16.62
CA ASN A 949 20.73 -50.41 16.93
C ASN A 949 20.45 -50.29 18.43
N SER A 950 19.19 -50.44 18.81
CA SER A 950 18.80 -50.50 20.21
C SER A 950 18.31 -51.86 20.61
N SER A 951 18.41 -52.16 21.91
CA SER A 951 18.05 -53.44 22.49
C SER A 951 16.55 -53.73 22.49
N THR A 952 15.69 -52.74 22.23
CA THR A 952 14.22 -52.87 22.32
C THR A 952 13.53 -53.11 20.97
N TYR A 953 14.10 -52.63 19.86
CA TYR A 953 13.62 -52.91 18.50
C TYR A 953 14.80 -53.02 17.53
N SER A 954 15.02 -54.19 16.95
CA SER A 954 16.18 -54.52 16.11
C SER A 954 16.10 -53.96 14.68
N LEU A 955 15.52 -52.78 14.47
CA LEU A 955 15.40 -52.18 13.14
C LEU A 955 16.65 -51.35 12.83
N SER A 956 17.33 -51.71 11.75
CA SER A 956 18.53 -50.99 11.31
C SER A 956 18.18 -49.57 10.82
N PRO A 957 19.11 -48.60 10.94
CA PRO A 957 18.95 -47.28 10.32
C PRO A 957 18.63 -47.36 8.81
N LEU A 958 19.24 -48.31 8.11
CA LEU A 958 19.01 -48.58 6.69
C LEU A 958 17.55 -49.03 6.40
N TYR A 959 16.99 -49.89 7.26
CA TYR A 959 15.59 -50.29 7.19
C TYR A 959 14.66 -49.08 7.34
N LEU A 960 14.89 -48.24 8.36
CA LEU A 960 14.05 -47.07 8.63
C LEU A 960 14.08 -46.08 7.47
N ALA A 961 15.24 -45.89 6.82
CA ALA A 961 15.37 -45.02 5.65
C ALA A 961 14.59 -45.56 4.44
N ALA A 962 14.59 -46.88 4.25
CA ALA A 962 13.80 -47.54 3.21
C ALA A 962 12.28 -47.45 3.49
N ASP A 963 11.85 -47.63 4.75
CA ASP A 963 10.45 -47.50 5.16
C ASP A 963 9.93 -46.05 5.01
N ALA A 964 10.80 -45.07 5.29
CA ALA A 964 10.56 -43.64 5.06
C ALA A 964 10.60 -43.25 3.57
N LYS A 965 10.90 -44.18 2.65
CA LYS A 965 10.95 -43.98 1.19
C LYS A 965 11.97 -42.94 0.73
N SER A 966 13.02 -42.69 1.52
CA SER A 966 14.00 -41.65 1.23
C SER A 966 15.21 -42.21 0.47
N VAL A 967 15.25 -41.99 -0.85
CA VAL A 967 16.36 -42.40 -1.74
C VAL A 967 17.69 -41.81 -1.28
N ASN A 968 17.70 -40.55 -0.85
CA ASN A 968 18.91 -39.84 -0.46
C ASN A 968 19.50 -40.39 0.84
N MET A 969 18.65 -40.71 1.83
CA MET A 969 19.11 -41.31 3.09
C MET A 969 19.66 -42.72 2.87
N VAL A 970 18.97 -43.54 2.06
CA VAL A 970 19.45 -44.88 1.69
C VAL A 970 20.81 -44.79 0.99
N ARG A 971 20.96 -43.89 0.00
CA ARG A 971 22.23 -43.69 -0.70
C ARG A 971 23.36 -43.29 0.25
N LEU A 972 23.09 -42.36 1.16
CA LEU A 972 24.07 -41.86 2.13
C LEU A 972 24.52 -42.98 3.08
N LEU A 973 23.57 -43.72 3.66
CA LEU A 973 23.84 -44.84 4.57
C LEU A 973 24.64 -45.94 3.89
N LEU A 974 24.25 -46.36 2.68
CA LEU A 974 25.00 -47.35 1.89
C LEU A 974 26.40 -46.84 1.48
N GLY A 975 26.56 -45.53 1.29
CA GLY A 975 27.84 -44.90 0.99
C GLY A 975 28.86 -45.02 2.13
N VAL A 976 28.39 -45.07 3.37
CA VAL A 976 29.23 -45.19 4.58
C VAL A 976 29.28 -46.62 5.13
N GLY A 977 28.75 -47.61 4.40
CA GLY A 977 28.82 -49.02 4.80
C GLY A 977 27.70 -49.51 5.73
N ALA A 978 26.55 -48.83 5.75
CA ALA A 978 25.36 -49.34 6.43
C ALA A 978 24.90 -50.66 5.81
N HIS A 979 24.57 -51.64 6.64
CA HIS A 979 24.03 -52.93 6.26
C HIS A 979 22.97 -53.38 7.26
N ASP A 980 22.05 -54.23 6.82
CA ASP A 980 21.01 -54.76 7.70
C ASP A 980 21.56 -55.96 8.48
N THR A 981 21.57 -55.88 9.81
CA THR A 981 22.04 -56.95 10.72
C THR A 981 21.25 -58.25 10.55
N THR A 982 20.07 -58.22 9.91
CA THR A 982 19.22 -59.39 9.62
C THR A 982 19.45 -60.00 8.21
N ARG A 983 20.67 -59.84 7.64
CA ARG A 983 21.06 -60.30 6.29
C ARG A 983 20.27 -59.63 5.15
N ASN A 984 20.01 -58.33 5.21
CA ASN A 984 19.29 -57.55 4.17
C ASN A 984 17.86 -58.01 3.84
N ARG A 985 17.31 -59.00 4.55
CA ARG A 985 16.00 -59.59 4.28
C ARG A 985 14.85 -58.62 4.53
N ALA A 986 14.92 -57.85 5.62
CA ALA A 986 13.84 -56.94 6.01
C ALA A 986 13.85 -55.65 5.18
N THR A 987 15.05 -55.10 4.92
CA THR A 987 15.22 -53.83 4.20
C THR A 987 14.81 -53.93 2.72
N LEU A 988 15.28 -54.94 1.99
CA LEU A 988 14.90 -55.14 0.58
C LEU A 988 13.39 -55.41 0.44
N ASN A 989 12.82 -56.17 1.38
CA ASN A 989 11.38 -56.46 1.39
C ASN A 989 10.55 -55.18 1.59
N VAL A 990 10.90 -54.32 2.55
CA VAL A 990 10.23 -53.03 2.73
C VAL A 990 10.41 -52.11 1.53
N ALA A 991 11.60 -52.09 0.91
CA ALA A 991 11.84 -51.32 -0.30
C ALA A 991 10.92 -51.76 -1.46
N ILE A 992 10.74 -53.07 -1.66
CA ILE A 992 9.84 -53.63 -2.69
C ILE A 992 8.37 -53.33 -2.36
N LEU A 993 7.99 -53.36 -1.07
CA LEU A 993 6.61 -53.17 -0.61
C LEU A 993 6.15 -51.72 -0.66
N LYS A 994 7.00 -50.79 -0.20
CA LYS A 994 6.61 -49.40 0.10
C LYS A 994 7.45 -48.34 -0.63
N GLY A 995 8.67 -48.68 -1.04
CA GLY A 995 9.67 -47.72 -1.53
C GLY A 995 9.64 -47.52 -3.06
N PRO A 996 10.21 -46.41 -3.56
CA PRO A 996 10.42 -46.20 -4.98
C PRO A 996 11.44 -47.22 -5.54
N PRO A 997 11.31 -47.64 -6.82
CA PRO A 997 12.21 -48.62 -7.44
C PRO A 997 13.70 -48.28 -7.32
N LYS A 998 14.05 -46.98 -7.26
CA LYS A 998 15.43 -46.53 -7.09
C LYS A 998 16.08 -47.00 -5.78
N ILE A 999 15.31 -47.23 -4.72
CA ILE A 999 15.84 -47.82 -3.47
C ILE A 999 16.22 -49.29 -3.69
N VAL A 1000 15.42 -50.03 -4.45
CA VAL A 1000 15.69 -51.43 -4.80
C VAL A 1000 16.99 -51.52 -5.61
N GLU A 1001 17.16 -50.66 -6.62
CA GLU A 1001 18.40 -50.55 -7.40
C GLU A 1001 19.63 -50.30 -6.51
N LEU A 1002 19.57 -49.28 -5.64
CA LEU A 1002 20.70 -48.94 -4.75
C LEU A 1002 21.10 -50.08 -3.80
N LEU A 1003 20.12 -50.83 -3.30
CA LEU A 1003 20.38 -51.99 -2.42
C LEU A 1003 21.04 -53.13 -3.19
N LEU A 1004 20.62 -53.38 -4.43
CA LEU A 1004 21.17 -54.44 -5.29
C LEU A 1004 22.59 -54.11 -5.75
N ASP A 1005 22.86 -52.87 -6.16
CA ASP A 1005 24.20 -52.39 -6.56
C ASP A 1005 25.24 -52.57 -5.45
N LYS A 1006 24.81 -52.54 -4.18
CA LYS A 1006 25.66 -52.73 -3.01
C LYS A 1006 25.80 -54.18 -2.57
N GLY A 1007 25.37 -55.13 -3.39
CA GLY A 1007 25.58 -56.56 -3.19
C GLY A 1007 24.50 -57.25 -2.35
N THR A 1008 23.29 -56.70 -2.28
CA THR A 1008 22.16 -57.43 -1.69
C THR A 1008 21.78 -58.60 -2.59
N ASP A 1009 21.70 -59.81 -2.01
CA ASP A 1009 21.32 -61.01 -2.74
C ASP A 1009 19.86 -60.93 -3.26
N ALA A 1010 19.71 -60.86 -4.58
CA ALA A 1010 18.43 -60.82 -5.27
C ALA A 1010 17.61 -62.12 -5.12
N ASN A 1011 18.26 -63.21 -4.69
CA ASN A 1011 17.69 -64.54 -4.46
C ASN A 1011 17.57 -64.91 -2.98
N ALA A 1012 17.69 -63.93 -2.07
CA ALA A 1012 17.57 -64.18 -0.64
C ALA A 1012 16.18 -64.71 -0.24
N ASP A 1013 16.13 -65.62 0.72
CA ASP A 1013 14.86 -66.01 1.35
C ASP A 1013 14.27 -64.86 2.17
N MET A 1014 13.06 -64.41 1.83
CA MET A 1014 12.34 -63.35 2.54
C MET A 1014 11.39 -63.87 3.63
N SER A 1015 11.06 -65.15 3.63
CA SER A 1015 10.22 -65.80 4.64
C SER A 1015 10.54 -67.29 4.74
N GLU A 1016 10.04 -67.93 5.79
CA GLU A 1016 10.15 -69.39 5.98
C GLU A 1016 9.43 -70.19 4.88
N SER A 1017 8.51 -69.56 4.13
CA SER A 1017 7.84 -70.17 2.99
C SER A 1017 8.67 -70.14 1.68
N GLY A 1018 9.96 -69.82 1.75
CA GLY A 1018 10.86 -69.78 0.59
C GLY A 1018 10.57 -68.67 -0.42
N LEU A 1019 9.78 -67.65 -0.03
CA LEU A 1019 9.42 -66.50 -0.87
C LEU A 1019 10.69 -65.68 -1.18
N LYS A 1020 10.85 -65.28 -2.44
CA LYS A 1020 12.03 -64.56 -2.96
C LYS A 1020 11.64 -63.12 -3.33
N PRO A 1021 12.58 -62.15 -3.37
CA PRO A 1021 12.29 -60.78 -3.78
C PRO A 1021 11.48 -60.70 -5.08
N LEU A 1022 11.85 -61.51 -6.07
CA LEU A 1022 11.16 -61.59 -7.36
C LEU A 1022 9.70 -62.02 -7.21
N HIS A 1023 9.42 -63.05 -6.42
CA HIS A 1023 8.04 -63.50 -6.12
C HIS A 1023 7.18 -62.36 -5.57
N LYS A 1024 7.71 -61.58 -4.62
CA LYS A 1024 6.97 -60.47 -3.99
C LYS A 1024 6.77 -59.30 -4.93
N ALA A 1025 7.80 -58.91 -5.69
CA ALA A 1025 7.67 -57.86 -6.70
C ALA A 1025 6.63 -58.24 -7.77
N SER A 1026 6.60 -59.52 -8.16
CA SER A 1026 5.62 -60.06 -9.09
C SER A 1026 4.19 -60.07 -8.55
N PHE A 1027 4.01 -60.47 -7.29
CA PHE A 1027 2.74 -60.38 -6.59
C PHE A 1027 2.21 -58.93 -6.50
N LEU A 1028 3.08 -57.98 -6.12
CA LEU A 1028 2.71 -56.57 -5.97
C LEU A 1028 2.46 -55.86 -7.30
N GLY A 1029 2.93 -56.42 -8.42
CA GLY A 1029 2.80 -55.81 -9.74
C GLY A 1029 3.83 -54.71 -10.02
N ASN A 1030 4.94 -54.69 -9.29
CA ASN A 1030 6.00 -53.69 -9.46
C ASN A 1030 6.94 -54.09 -10.60
N VAL A 1031 6.57 -53.69 -11.84
CA VAL A 1031 7.30 -54.04 -13.07
C VAL A 1031 8.76 -53.61 -13.03
N GLU A 1032 9.03 -52.42 -12.49
CA GLU A 1032 10.38 -51.87 -12.43
C GLU A 1032 11.25 -52.64 -11.43
N ALA A 1033 10.72 -52.97 -10.25
CA ALA A 1033 11.43 -53.83 -9.30
C ALA A 1033 11.69 -55.23 -9.87
N VAL A 1034 10.77 -55.80 -10.65
CA VAL A 1034 10.98 -57.09 -11.35
C VAL A 1034 12.15 -56.99 -12.33
N ARG A 1035 12.21 -55.93 -13.14
CA ARG A 1035 13.33 -55.71 -14.07
C ARG A 1035 14.66 -55.54 -13.35
N LEU A 1036 14.70 -54.72 -12.30
CA LEU A 1036 15.90 -54.48 -11.50
C LEU A 1036 16.40 -55.75 -10.81
N LEU A 1037 15.51 -56.57 -10.25
CA LEU A 1037 15.87 -57.83 -9.61
C LEU A 1037 16.45 -58.84 -10.61
N LEU A 1038 15.83 -58.99 -11.79
CA LEU A 1038 16.33 -59.87 -12.84
C LEU A 1038 17.69 -59.39 -13.38
N ALA A 1039 17.85 -58.07 -13.57
CA ALA A 1039 19.13 -57.48 -13.96
C ALA A 1039 20.23 -57.71 -12.92
N ALA A 1040 19.88 -57.76 -11.64
CA ALA A 1040 20.78 -58.10 -10.54
C ALA A 1040 21.01 -59.61 -10.34
N GLY A 1041 20.51 -60.46 -11.25
CA GLY A 1041 20.74 -61.91 -11.22
C GLY A 1041 19.70 -62.71 -10.41
N ALA A 1042 18.49 -62.18 -10.19
CA ALA A 1042 17.40 -62.99 -9.66
C ALA A 1042 17.05 -64.14 -10.62
N ASP A 1043 16.99 -65.37 -10.11
CA ASP A 1043 16.61 -66.54 -10.91
C ASP A 1043 15.08 -66.61 -11.08
N ILE A 1044 14.65 -66.44 -12.33
CA ILE A 1044 13.25 -66.41 -12.76
C ILE A 1044 12.53 -67.76 -12.56
N HIS A 1045 13.29 -68.85 -12.40
CA HIS A 1045 12.79 -70.20 -12.19
C HIS A 1045 12.89 -70.66 -10.73
N LEU A 1046 13.27 -69.81 -9.78
CA LEU A 1046 13.12 -70.18 -8.37
C LEU A 1046 11.64 -70.35 -8.05
N ALA A 1047 11.34 -71.37 -7.24
CA ALA A 1047 10.00 -71.65 -6.77
C ALA A 1047 9.96 -71.55 -5.24
N ASP A 1048 8.84 -71.09 -4.70
CA ASP A 1048 8.58 -71.09 -3.26
C ASP A 1048 8.25 -72.50 -2.73
N THR A 1049 7.89 -72.62 -1.46
CA THR A 1049 7.57 -73.91 -0.83
C THR A 1049 6.38 -74.64 -1.45
N TRP A 1050 5.48 -73.93 -2.15
CA TRP A 1050 4.33 -74.49 -2.88
C TRP A 1050 4.66 -74.84 -4.33
N GLY A 1051 5.89 -74.57 -4.78
CA GLY A 1051 6.30 -74.75 -6.17
C GLY A 1051 5.91 -73.59 -7.08
N TYR A 1052 5.49 -72.45 -6.53
CA TYR A 1052 5.07 -71.29 -7.33
C TYR A 1052 6.30 -70.45 -7.70
N THR A 1053 6.46 -70.20 -8.99
CA THR A 1053 7.48 -69.26 -9.51
C THR A 1053 6.95 -67.82 -9.53
N ALA A 1054 7.83 -66.86 -9.86
CA ALA A 1054 7.44 -65.46 -10.05
C ALA A 1054 6.27 -65.29 -11.03
N LEU A 1055 6.24 -66.13 -12.08
CA LEU A 1055 5.16 -66.15 -13.07
C LEU A 1055 3.84 -66.65 -12.47
N HIS A 1056 3.86 -67.67 -11.60
CA HIS A 1056 2.65 -68.13 -10.90
C HIS A 1056 2.08 -67.03 -10.01
N HIS A 1057 2.92 -66.32 -9.25
CA HIS A 1057 2.51 -65.19 -8.42
C HIS A 1057 1.96 -64.02 -9.27
N ALA A 1058 2.61 -63.66 -10.37
CA ALA A 1058 2.12 -62.60 -11.26
C ALA A 1058 0.73 -62.92 -11.85
N VAL A 1059 0.52 -64.17 -12.27
CA VAL A 1059 -0.76 -64.63 -12.82
C VAL A 1059 -1.83 -64.70 -11.74
N GLN A 1060 -1.54 -65.30 -10.59
CA GLN A 1060 -2.50 -65.48 -9.49
C GLN A 1060 -3.17 -64.15 -9.09
N TYR A 1061 -2.39 -63.06 -9.09
CA TYR A 1061 -2.85 -61.72 -8.73
C TYR A 1061 -3.13 -60.81 -9.95
N ASN A 1062 -3.25 -61.42 -11.13
CA ASN A 1062 -3.62 -60.79 -12.39
C ASN A 1062 -2.75 -59.59 -12.81
N ARG A 1063 -1.43 -59.64 -12.58
CA ARG A 1063 -0.47 -58.59 -12.89
C ARG A 1063 0.02 -58.70 -14.33
N SER A 1064 -0.85 -58.43 -15.31
CA SER A 1064 -0.60 -58.66 -16.75
C SER A 1064 0.71 -58.07 -17.27
N LYS A 1065 1.07 -56.85 -16.89
CA LYS A 1065 2.35 -56.23 -17.29
C LYS A 1065 3.57 -56.98 -16.75
N VAL A 1066 3.49 -57.52 -15.54
CA VAL A 1066 4.58 -58.35 -15.00
C VAL A 1066 4.62 -59.70 -15.69
N VAL A 1067 3.45 -60.31 -15.97
CA VAL A 1067 3.36 -61.57 -16.73
C VAL A 1067 4.04 -61.41 -18.09
N GLU A 1068 3.78 -60.30 -18.79
CA GLU A 1068 4.42 -59.99 -20.06
C GLU A 1068 5.95 -59.92 -19.95
N VAL A 1069 6.46 -59.17 -18.97
CA VAL A 1069 7.91 -59.03 -18.75
C VAL A 1069 8.58 -60.34 -18.36
N LEU A 1070 7.94 -61.14 -17.51
CA LEU A 1070 8.50 -62.43 -17.11
C LEU A 1070 8.56 -63.41 -18.29
N LEU A 1071 7.53 -63.44 -19.15
CA LEU A 1071 7.53 -64.27 -20.35
C LEU A 1071 8.55 -63.79 -21.40
N GLU A 1072 8.71 -62.47 -21.57
CA GLU A 1072 9.78 -61.89 -22.41
C GLU A 1072 11.17 -62.35 -21.99
N LEU A 1073 11.39 -62.45 -20.68
CA LEU A 1073 12.68 -62.79 -20.09
C LEU A 1073 12.85 -64.30 -19.85
N GLY A 1074 12.01 -65.14 -20.47
CA GLY A 1074 12.19 -66.58 -20.51
C GLY A 1074 11.54 -67.37 -19.36
N ALA A 1075 10.57 -66.80 -18.65
CA ALA A 1075 9.83 -67.57 -17.65
C ALA A 1075 9.08 -68.75 -18.29
N ASP A 1076 9.28 -69.94 -17.75
CA ASP A 1076 8.60 -71.16 -18.21
C ASP A 1076 7.13 -71.16 -17.80
N ALA A 1077 6.25 -70.95 -18.79
CA ALA A 1077 4.79 -70.98 -18.64
C ALA A 1077 4.23 -72.38 -18.36
N GLY A 1078 4.93 -73.44 -18.79
CA GLY A 1078 4.52 -74.84 -18.65
C GLY A 1078 4.96 -75.47 -17.33
N ARG A 1079 5.83 -74.79 -16.57
CA ARG A 1079 6.29 -75.29 -15.26
C ARG A 1079 5.12 -75.46 -14.31
N ARG A 1080 5.00 -76.65 -13.72
CA ARG A 1080 3.93 -77.00 -12.77
C ARG A 1080 4.38 -76.80 -11.33
N SER A 1081 3.50 -76.23 -10.51
CA SER A 1081 3.64 -76.19 -9.05
C SER A 1081 3.53 -77.57 -8.41
N LYS A 1082 3.74 -77.69 -7.09
CA LYS A 1082 3.62 -78.99 -6.38
C LYS A 1082 2.23 -79.60 -6.46
N ASN A 1083 1.20 -78.78 -6.65
CA ASN A 1083 -0.18 -79.23 -6.84
C ASN A 1083 -0.51 -79.52 -8.32
N GLY A 1084 0.50 -79.55 -9.19
CA GLY A 1084 0.35 -79.86 -10.61
C GLY A 1084 -0.17 -78.71 -11.47
N VAL A 1085 -0.40 -77.51 -10.92
CA VAL A 1085 -0.98 -76.38 -11.67
C VAL A 1085 0.13 -75.53 -12.29
N SER A 1086 0.08 -75.26 -13.60
CA SER A 1086 0.99 -74.34 -14.29
C SER A 1086 0.50 -72.88 -14.22
N ALA A 1087 1.36 -71.92 -14.59
CA ALA A 1087 0.95 -70.52 -14.67
C ALA A 1087 -0.15 -70.28 -15.73
N LEU A 1088 -0.14 -71.04 -16.82
CA LEU A 1088 -1.18 -71.01 -17.84
C LEU A 1088 -2.52 -71.57 -17.31
N ASP A 1089 -2.46 -72.68 -16.57
CA ASP A 1089 -3.64 -73.28 -15.89
C ASP A 1089 -4.23 -72.32 -14.84
N LEU A 1090 -3.39 -71.57 -14.13
CA LEU A 1090 -3.86 -70.53 -13.21
C LEU A 1090 -4.58 -69.40 -13.96
N ALA A 1091 -4.08 -68.98 -15.13
CA ALA A 1091 -4.66 -67.88 -15.90
C ALA A 1091 -6.05 -68.22 -16.49
N SER A 1092 -6.32 -69.49 -16.78
CA SER A 1092 -7.60 -69.97 -17.34
C SER A 1092 -8.72 -70.07 -16.30
N GLN A 1093 -8.37 -70.31 -15.04
CA GLN A 1093 -9.30 -70.26 -13.91
C GLN A 1093 -9.82 -68.81 -13.69
N GLY A 1094 -11.13 -68.66 -13.49
CA GLY A 1094 -11.86 -67.38 -13.52
C GLY A 1094 -11.24 -66.22 -12.71
N GLY A 1095 -11.34 -65.00 -13.26
CA GLY A 1095 -10.91 -63.74 -12.60
C GLY A 1095 -9.58 -63.13 -13.08
N ARG A 1096 -8.83 -63.80 -13.97
CA ARG A 1096 -7.48 -63.37 -14.42
C ARG A 1096 -7.36 -63.04 -15.91
N ARG A 1097 -8.40 -62.38 -16.46
CA ARG A 1097 -8.55 -62.06 -17.89
C ARG A 1097 -7.36 -61.32 -18.50
N ALA A 1098 -6.78 -60.37 -17.77
CA ALA A 1098 -5.68 -59.54 -18.28
C ALA A 1098 -4.40 -60.37 -18.47
N SER A 1099 -4.10 -61.26 -17.54
CA SER A 1099 -2.94 -62.18 -17.66
C SER A 1099 -3.17 -63.21 -18.77
N MET A 1100 -4.40 -63.73 -18.88
CA MET A 1100 -4.77 -64.66 -19.95
C MET A 1100 -4.63 -64.05 -21.35
N ASN A 1101 -4.95 -62.76 -21.51
CA ASN A 1101 -4.76 -62.06 -22.78
C ASN A 1101 -3.28 -61.95 -23.19
N VAL A 1102 -2.36 -61.82 -22.23
CA VAL A 1102 -0.91 -61.80 -22.49
C VAL A 1102 -0.41 -63.17 -22.96
N PHE A 1103 -0.91 -64.27 -22.38
CA PHE A 1103 -0.58 -65.61 -22.87
C PHE A 1103 -1.09 -65.82 -24.30
N LYS A 1104 -2.33 -65.40 -24.59
CA LYS A 1104 -2.89 -65.47 -25.96
C LYS A 1104 -2.09 -64.66 -26.97
N SER A 1105 -1.67 -63.44 -26.62
CA SER A 1105 -0.90 -62.58 -27.53
C SER A 1105 0.51 -63.13 -27.80
N ARG A 1106 1.05 -63.95 -26.90
CA ARG A 1106 2.35 -64.63 -27.05
C ARG A 1106 2.25 -66.03 -27.67
N GLY A 1107 1.07 -66.42 -28.16
CA GLY A 1107 0.88 -67.68 -28.90
C GLY A 1107 0.69 -68.92 -28.03
N PHE A 1108 0.45 -68.78 -26.72
CA PHE A 1108 0.11 -69.91 -25.86
C PHE A 1108 -1.33 -70.36 -26.11
N ILE A 1109 -1.49 -71.62 -26.51
CA ILE A 1109 -2.78 -72.25 -26.76
C ILE A 1109 -3.23 -72.94 -25.48
N VAL A 1110 -4.41 -72.57 -24.97
CA VAL A 1110 -5.06 -73.32 -23.89
C VAL A 1110 -5.92 -74.39 -24.53
N GLU A 1111 -5.46 -75.63 -24.51
CA GLU A 1111 -6.29 -76.78 -24.85
C GLU A 1111 -7.35 -76.94 -23.75
N GLY A 1112 -8.62 -76.89 -24.14
CA GLY A 1112 -9.75 -76.75 -23.23
C GLY A 1112 -9.94 -77.94 -22.28
N GLY A 1113 -10.32 -77.64 -21.02
CA GLY A 1113 -10.73 -78.64 -20.05
C GLY A 1113 -11.39 -78.04 -18.79
N HIS A 1114 -12.73 -78.00 -18.82
CA HIS A 1114 -13.72 -77.97 -17.73
C HIS A 1114 -13.90 -76.73 -16.80
N SER A 1115 -15.10 -76.14 -17.00
CA SER A 1115 -15.98 -75.32 -16.11
C SER A 1115 -15.39 -74.16 -15.33
#